data_AF-A0A969K7Y7-F1
#
_entry.id   AF-A0A969K7Y7-F1
#
_cell.length_a   1.000
_cell.length_b   1.000
_cell.length_c   1.000
_cell.angle_alpha   90.00
_cell.angle_beta   90.00
_cell.angle_gamma   90.00
#
_symmetry.space_group_name_H-M   'P 1'
#
loop_
_entity.id
_entity.type
_entity.pdbx_description
1 polymer ?
#
loop_
_entity_poly.entity_id
_entity_poly.type
_entity_poly.pdbx_seq_one_letter_code
_entity_poly.pdbx_strand_id
1 'polypeptide(L)'
;MKSWIAFPIERPIATLMVLVSLLVVGGVALARIPLGAWPLIERPAVRVEVPYSGGHPLETLRSIVMPLEEEIATVSGIKNLRSQAERNEAWIEAEFEWDDELDVKKLEVREAVERVRRDLPADVGYIRVESRYDGPGGGRGGAAGAVLNGRISAERDLSESWELLDRRIRRPLERIRGVAAVELSGVEPQQLRIDVDLDALVRHGVEARQLRARLDEENVDVDAGAVRGDVVRYNVRTMARFRDVASVRELEVRPGVKVGDVARVSLEEPRLDYGRHLNGRFAIGIEVYQEPQANTVEVVDRVMQRIREIQEDPELKGISLLVWDNAAQQIRTSLRGLRDSGLAGALLAVAVLYGFLRRLRTTLIVMMAIPFSLIVACGGLYFLGYELNILTMMGLMLGVGMLVDNAVVVIENIHRRESLGDDPREAARRGTREVFLAVVASTATTIIVWSWLFFADRDVMTIMMGACAAAICLAVFCSLIVSVTFIPLAAAQFTSRGPERPGFLIGRVVPGYRALLGWTLRHRFATLTALLALVASVWYPFSRIEKNFEPRSQDRAVSINYEIADPSTKEVLQEYVTQVETWLLDRRDELGFSDVYSFFSEEWRTLTQVYLPDGQASEESINALREKLRANLPVVPGVKLEVGDRMWWQRGGASGRRMVSVELAGEDAEYLEEIARDAETRLREVPDAIEVWGPSLRGAKEVRVEIDSERARAYGVRPSIVAEAVNLSFRGQRLRRFAASSGELEWCSDSRRTRSPVFPRSLSCRCRRLQGGRYLSGRWPMSRSRGRRSKSSASSERSPSSSPSSSTPRSRPRRARPVSPERCRGSCCPRGTRGAGAPGADSATTERRPCGSAC
;
A
#
# COMPACT_ATOMS: atom_id res chain seq x y z
N MET A 1 29.24 0.15 -43.22
CA MET A 1 30.22 -0.32 -42.20
C MET A 1 31.61 0.30 -42.36
N LYS A 2 32.40 0.01 -43.41
CA LYS A 2 33.81 0.51 -43.51
C LYS A 2 33.99 2.03 -43.29
N SER A 3 33.05 2.88 -43.72
CA SER A 3 33.15 4.34 -43.54
C SER A 3 32.86 4.83 -42.10
N TRP A 4 32.03 4.14 -41.33
CA TRP A 4 31.61 4.59 -40.00
C TRP A 4 32.74 4.55 -38.96
N ILE A 5 33.67 3.60 -39.10
CA ILE A 5 34.84 3.46 -38.21
C ILE A 5 35.96 4.44 -38.62
N ALA A 6 36.01 4.83 -39.89
CA ALA A 6 37.00 5.79 -40.39
C ALA A 6 36.56 7.25 -40.17
N PHE A 7 35.26 7.54 -40.19
CA PHE A 7 34.70 8.89 -40.05
C PHE A 7 35.20 9.67 -38.81
N PRO A 8 35.26 9.08 -37.59
CA PRO A 8 35.84 9.75 -36.41
C PRO A 8 37.27 10.25 -36.60
N ILE A 9 38.06 9.55 -37.41
CA ILE A 9 39.50 9.79 -37.60
C ILE A 9 39.73 10.70 -38.81
N GLU A 10 38.92 10.54 -39.88
CA GLU A 10 38.99 11.34 -41.11
C GLU A 10 38.37 12.74 -40.95
N ARG A 11 37.34 12.91 -40.10
CA ARG A 11 36.68 14.19 -39.83
C ARG A 11 36.66 14.53 -38.33
N PRO A 12 37.83 14.80 -37.72
CA PRO A 12 37.95 15.00 -36.27
C PRO A 12 37.13 16.20 -35.76
N ILE A 13 37.06 17.30 -36.51
CA ILE A 13 36.28 18.49 -36.13
C ILE A 13 34.77 18.19 -36.11
N ALA A 14 34.25 17.52 -37.13
CA ALA A 14 32.82 17.18 -37.20
C ALA A 14 32.43 16.21 -36.07
N THR A 15 33.27 15.21 -35.81
CA THR A 15 33.05 14.24 -34.73
C THR A 15 33.13 14.89 -33.36
N LEU A 16 34.10 15.79 -33.14
CA LEU A 16 34.20 16.58 -31.91
C LEU A 16 32.96 17.47 -31.70
N MET A 17 32.46 18.14 -32.74
CA MET A 17 31.24 18.94 -32.66
C MET A 17 30.01 18.10 -32.29
N VAL A 18 29.86 16.89 -32.85
CA VAL A 18 28.77 15.96 -32.48
C VAL A 18 28.92 15.51 -31.02
N LEU A 19 30.11 15.14 -30.58
CA LEU A 19 30.37 14.72 -29.20
C LEU A 19 30.11 15.86 -28.20
N VAL A 20 30.57 17.07 -28.49
CA VAL A 20 30.28 18.27 -27.68
C VAL A 20 28.77 18.57 -27.66
N SER A 21 28.07 18.43 -28.79
CA SER A 21 26.61 18.62 -28.85
C SER A 21 25.87 17.61 -27.98
N LEU A 22 26.25 16.33 -28.04
CA LEU A 22 25.70 15.27 -27.18
C LEU A 22 25.98 15.53 -25.69
N LEU A 23 27.17 16.04 -25.34
CA LEU A 23 27.52 16.39 -23.97
C LEU A 23 26.76 17.63 -23.46
N VAL A 24 26.55 18.65 -24.30
CA VAL A 24 25.75 19.83 -23.94
C VAL A 24 24.27 19.45 -23.76
N VAL A 25 23.70 18.71 -24.70
CA VAL A 25 22.30 18.24 -24.63
C VAL A 25 22.11 17.31 -23.42
N GLY A 26 23.01 16.34 -23.21
CA GLY A 26 23.00 15.46 -22.05
C GLY A 26 23.18 16.21 -20.73
N GLY A 27 24.02 17.25 -20.69
CA GLY A 27 24.21 18.10 -19.51
C GLY A 27 22.97 18.94 -19.17
N VAL A 28 22.30 19.51 -20.17
CA VAL A 28 21.02 20.22 -19.98
C VAL A 28 19.91 19.26 -19.54
N ALA A 29 19.87 18.06 -20.11
CA ALA A 29 18.92 17.01 -19.73
C ALA A 29 19.16 16.51 -18.30
N LEU A 30 20.41 16.29 -17.90
CA LEU A 30 20.79 15.91 -16.52
C LEU A 30 20.37 16.96 -15.49
N ALA A 31 20.35 18.24 -15.87
CA ALA A 31 19.88 19.33 -15.01
C ALA A 31 18.34 19.49 -14.98
N ARG A 32 17.60 18.79 -15.86
CA ARG A 32 16.13 18.88 -16.00
C ARG A 32 15.39 17.58 -15.72
N ILE A 33 16.08 16.45 -15.59
CA ILE A 33 15.45 15.16 -15.29
C ILE A 33 14.76 15.23 -13.91
N PRO A 34 13.49 14.81 -13.79
CA PRO A 34 12.81 14.80 -12.50
C PRO A 34 13.50 13.80 -11.55
N LEU A 35 13.55 14.16 -10.27
CA LEU A 35 14.12 13.33 -9.20
C LEU A 35 12.97 12.72 -8.39
N GLY A 36 12.86 11.40 -8.43
CA GLY A 36 11.89 10.62 -7.64
C GLY A 36 12.61 9.60 -6.75
N ALA A 37 11.96 9.12 -5.69
CA ALA A 37 12.52 8.02 -4.89
C ALA A 37 12.33 6.67 -5.60
N TRP A 38 11.15 6.49 -6.18
CA TRP A 38 10.69 5.29 -6.89
C TRP A 38 10.07 5.74 -8.22
N PRO A 39 10.01 4.88 -9.25
CA PRO A 39 9.24 5.19 -10.46
C PRO A 39 7.76 5.39 -10.08
N LEU A 40 7.12 6.41 -10.67
CA LEU A 40 5.67 6.54 -10.62
C LEU A 40 5.03 5.36 -11.35
N ILE A 41 4.14 4.63 -10.66
CA ILE A 41 3.38 3.52 -11.26
C ILE A 41 1.90 3.79 -11.04
N GLU A 42 1.19 4.06 -12.14
CA GLU A 42 -0.26 4.06 -12.16
C GLU A 42 -0.70 2.59 -12.25
N ARG A 43 -1.30 2.04 -11.19
CA ARG A 43 -1.91 0.71 -11.30
C ARG A 43 -3.21 0.86 -12.09
N PRO A 44 -3.54 -0.06 -13.01
CA PRO A 44 -4.81 -0.07 -13.73
C PRO A 44 -5.94 -0.51 -12.78
N ALA A 45 -6.22 0.26 -11.74
CA ALA A 45 -7.19 -0.07 -10.70
C ALA A 45 -8.08 1.11 -10.36
N VAL A 46 -9.40 0.88 -10.38
CA VAL A 46 -10.42 1.85 -9.99
C VAL A 46 -11.01 1.42 -8.66
N ARG A 47 -11.00 2.32 -7.68
CA ARG A 47 -11.58 2.12 -6.36
C ARG A 47 -12.87 2.92 -6.23
N VAL A 48 -13.93 2.24 -5.79
CA VAL A 48 -15.23 2.78 -5.43
C VAL A 48 -15.34 2.74 -3.92
N GLU A 49 -15.36 3.90 -3.26
CA GLU A 49 -15.58 4.01 -1.81
C GLU A 49 -17.03 4.43 -1.53
N VAL A 50 -17.72 3.65 -0.70
CA VAL A 50 -19.13 3.83 -0.34
C VAL A 50 -19.23 4.07 1.17
N PRO A 51 -19.29 5.33 1.63
CA PRO A 51 -19.40 5.64 3.05
C PRO A 51 -20.79 5.27 3.58
N TYR A 52 -20.83 4.40 4.59
CA TYR A 52 -22.05 3.86 5.20
C TYR A 52 -21.84 3.67 6.72
N SER A 53 -21.88 4.79 7.45
CA SER A 53 -21.57 4.83 8.89
C SER A 53 -22.50 3.94 9.72
N GLY A 54 -21.95 3.09 10.59
CA GLY A 54 -22.71 2.28 11.55
C GLY A 54 -23.53 1.13 10.96
N GLY A 55 -23.16 0.62 9.79
CA GLY A 55 -23.70 -0.62 9.23
C GLY A 55 -23.21 -1.87 9.97
N HIS A 56 -23.92 -2.99 9.79
CA HIS A 56 -23.39 -4.30 10.16
C HIS A 56 -22.63 -4.87 8.94
N PRO A 57 -21.36 -5.31 9.04
CA PRO A 57 -20.55 -5.69 7.88
C PRO A 57 -21.22 -6.68 6.93
N LEU A 58 -21.88 -7.73 7.45
CA LEU A 58 -22.59 -8.70 6.62
C LEU A 58 -23.85 -8.14 5.92
N GLU A 59 -24.49 -7.13 6.52
CA GLU A 59 -25.64 -6.46 5.92
C GLU A 59 -25.19 -5.44 4.87
N THR A 60 -24.11 -4.69 5.16
CA THR A 60 -23.42 -3.82 4.21
C THR A 60 -22.94 -4.64 2.99
N LEU A 61 -22.38 -5.83 3.20
CA LEU A 61 -22.01 -6.76 2.13
C LEU A 61 -23.22 -7.08 1.23
N ARG A 62 -24.35 -7.47 1.83
CA ARG A 62 -25.54 -7.91 1.08
C ARG A 62 -26.34 -6.79 0.41
N SER A 63 -26.43 -5.62 1.05
CA SER A 63 -27.29 -4.51 0.61
C SER A 63 -26.57 -3.44 -0.21
N ILE A 64 -25.24 -3.40 -0.15
CA ILE A 64 -24.43 -2.38 -0.83
C ILE A 64 -23.39 -3.05 -1.73
N VAL A 65 -22.55 -3.93 -1.17
CA VAL A 65 -21.40 -4.48 -1.92
C VAL A 65 -21.85 -5.41 -3.05
N MET A 66 -22.66 -6.43 -2.76
CA MET A 66 -23.10 -7.41 -3.76
C MET A 66 -23.81 -6.74 -4.97
N PRO A 67 -24.78 -5.82 -4.81
CA PRO A 67 -25.38 -5.12 -5.95
C PRO A 67 -24.39 -4.26 -6.75
N LEU A 68 -23.44 -3.61 -6.09
CA LEU A 68 -22.39 -2.84 -6.77
C LEU A 68 -21.39 -3.76 -7.48
N GLU A 69 -21.03 -4.88 -6.88
CA GLU A 69 -20.14 -5.89 -7.44
C GLU A 69 -20.74 -6.54 -8.69
N GLU A 70 -22.03 -6.88 -8.67
CA GLU A 70 -22.78 -7.38 -9.83
C GLU A 70 -22.79 -6.38 -11.00
N GLU A 71 -23.04 -5.09 -10.76
CA GLU A 71 -23.05 -4.06 -11.81
C GLU A 71 -21.64 -3.68 -12.28
N ILE A 72 -20.64 -3.59 -11.38
CA ILE A 72 -19.24 -3.32 -11.74
C ILE A 72 -18.66 -4.49 -12.56
N ALA A 73 -19.02 -5.74 -12.25
CA ALA A 73 -18.63 -6.91 -13.02
C ALA A 73 -19.15 -6.92 -14.47
N THR A 74 -20.10 -6.04 -14.84
CA THR A 74 -20.51 -5.84 -16.25
C THR A 74 -19.49 -5.04 -17.07
N VAL A 75 -18.54 -4.35 -16.41
CA VAL A 75 -17.52 -3.55 -17.08
C VAL A 75 -16.46 -4.46 -17.70
N SER A 76 -16.17 -4.23 -18.98
CA SER A 76 -15.18 -5.02 -19.72
C SER A 76 -13.74 -4.77 -19.23
N GLY A 77 -12.88 -5.79 -19.31
CA GLY A 77 -11.44 -5.67 -18.99
C GLY A 77 -11.07 -5.90 -17.52
N ILE A 78 -12.03 -6.19 -16.63
CA ILE A 78 -11.72 -6.53 -15.24
C ILE A 78 -10.99 -7.88 -15.17
N LYS A 79 -9.79 -7.83 -14.60
CA LYS A 79 -8.91 -8.97 -14.30
C LYS A 79 -9.19 -9.56 -12.92
N ASN A 80 -9.26 -8.69 -11.91
CA ASN A 80 -9.63 -9.05 -10.54
C ASN A 80 -10.63 -8.02 -10.00
N LEU A 81 -11.60 -8.50 -9.22
CA LEU A 81 -12.51 -7.65 -8.46
C LEU A 81 -12.32 -7.99 -6.98
N ARG A 82 -12.09 -6.99 -6.14
CA ARG A 82 -11.92 -7.15 -4.69
C ARG A 82 -12.89 -6.25 -3.98
N SER A 83 -13.65 -6.79 -3.04
CA SER A 83 -14.61 -6.04 -2.26
C SER A 83 -14.40 -6.24 -0.76
N GLN A 84 -14.65 -5.19 0.02
CA GLN A 84 -14.59 -5.23 1.49
C GLN A 84 -15.74 -4.42 2.07
N ALA A 85 -16.40 -4.99 3.09
CA ALA A 85 -17.42 -4.33 3.89
C ALA A 85 -16.93 -4.14 5.33
N GLU A 86 -16.84 -2.90 5.79
CA GLU A 86 -16.49 -2.54 7.16
C GLU A 86 -17.73 -1.99 7.90
N ARG A 87 -17.57 -1.49 9.13
CA ARG A 87 -18.69 -0.91 9.89
C ARG A 87 -19.14 0.43 9.33
N ASN A 88 -18.19 1.22 8.81
CA ASN A 88 -18.40 2.63 8.49
C ASN A 88 -18.25 2.97 7.00
N GLU A 89 -17.63 2.08 6.25
CA GLU A 89 -17.47 2.16 4.80
C GLU A 89 -17.51 0.77 4.17
N ALA A 90 -17.81 0.73 2.88
CA ALA A 90 -17.52 -0.39 2.03
C ALA A 90 -16.71 0.11 0.84
N TRP A 91 -15.80 -0.72 0.32
CA TRP A 91 -15.05 -0.38 -0.88
C TRP A 91 -14.97 -1.56 -1.83
N ILE A 92 -14.91 -1.24 -3.13
CA ILE A 92 -14.76 -2.18 -4.23
C ILE A 92 -13.60 -1.68 -5.10
N GLU A 93 -12.67 -2.57 -5.43
CA GLU A 93 -11.49 -2.30 -6.24
C GLU A 93 -11.51 -3.21 -7.46
N ALA A 94 -11.74 -2.62 -8.62
CA ALA A 94 -11.69 -3.28 -9.92
C ALA A 94 -10.29 -3.08 -10.51
N GLU A 95 -9.54 -4.17 -10.70
CA GLU A 95 -8.23 -4.23 -11.35
C GLU A 95 -8.42 -4.64 -12.80
N PHE A 96 -7.87 -3.85 -13.72
CA PHE A 96 -7.93 -4.00 -15.17
C PHE A 96 -6.59 -4.49 -15.73
N GLU A 97 -6.51 -4.74 -17.04
CA GLU A 97 -5.22 -5.01 -17.69
C GLU A 97 -4.40 -3.73 -17.90
N TRP A 98 -3.07 -3.86 -17.95
CA TRP A 98 -2.14 -2.71 -18.02
C TRP A 98 -2.19 -1.89 -19.32
N ASP A 99 -2.83 -2.43 -20.37
CA ASP A 99 -2.99 -1.75 -21.66
C ASP A 99 -4.34 -0.98 -21.77
N ASP A 100 -5.23 -1.09 -20.77
CA ASP A 100 -6.50 -0.37 -20.74
C ASP A 100 -6.32 1.12 -20.35
N GLU A 101 -7.07 2.02 -20.99
CA GLU A 101 -7.06 3.45 -20.66
C GLU A 101 -7.86 3.70 -19.37
N LEU A 102 -7.15 3.89 -18.25
CA LEU A 102 -7.73 3.94 -16.90
C LEU A 102 -8.79 5.03 -16.73
N ASP A 103 -8.66 6.19 -17.39
CA ASP A 103 -9.67 7.25 -17.33
C ASP A 103 -10.99 6.85 -18.02
N VAL A 104 -10.93 6.04 -19.09
CA VAL A 104 -12.12 5.47 -19.73
C VAL A 104 -12.75 4.43 -18.80
N LYS A 105 -11.95 3.51 -18.24
CA LYS A 105 -12.44 2.51 -17.27
C LYS A 105 -13.06 3.12 -16.01
N LYS A 106 -12.51 4.23 -15.53
CA LYS A 106 -13.05 5.01 -14.41
C LYS A 106 -14.41 5.65 -14.74
N LEU A 107 -14.65 6.03 -16.00
CA LEU A 107 -15.96 6.50 -16.46
C LEU A 107 -16.96 5.33 -16.59
N GLU A 108 -16.55 4.18 -17.16
CA GLU A 108 -17.38 2.96 -17.25
C GLU A 108 -17.83 2.48 -15.86
N VAL A 109 -16.90 2.39 -14.89
CA VAL A 109 -17.20 2.03 -13.49
C VAL A 109 -18.13 3.05 -12.83
N ARG A 110 -17.92 4.35 -13.08
CA ARG A 110 -18.81 5.40 -12.55
C ARG A 110 -20.23 5.29 -13.11
N GLU A 111 -20.38 4.94 -14.39
CA GLU A 111 -21.69 4.70 -14.99
C GLU A 111 -22.40 3.50 -14.33
N ALA A 112 -21.69 2.38 -14.13
CA ALA A 112 -22.22 1.21 -13.44
C ALA A 112 -22.70 1.54 -12.00
N VAL A 113 -21.89 2.31 -11.24
CA VAL A 113 -22.25 2.78 -9.90
C VAL A 113 -23.52 3.66 -9.92
N GLU A 114 -23.69 4.54 -10.91
CA GLU A 114 -24.89 5.39 -11.02
C GLU A 114 -26.14 4.61 -11.47
N ARG A 115 -26.00 3.44 -12.14
CA ARG A 115 -27.14 2.56 -12.45
C ARG A 115 -27.77 1.96 -11.19
N VAL A 116 -26.95 1.33 -10.33
CA VAL A 116 -27.42 0.69 -9.07
C VAL A 116 -27.77 1.67 -7.95
N ARG A 117 -27.44 2.96 -8.11
CA ARG A 117 -27.64 4.00 -7.08
C ARG A 117 -29.07 4.11 -6.55
N ARG A 118 -30.08 3.64 -7.30
CA ARG A 118 -31.49 3.61 -6.88
C ARG A 118 -31.85 2.43 -5.98
N ASP A 119 -31.09 1.35 -6.07
CA ASP A 119 -31.31 0.11 -5.32
C ASP A 119 -30.52 0.12 -4.00
N LEU A 120 -29.48 0.95 -3.91
CA LEU A 120 -28.74 1.22 -2.69
C LEU A 120 -29.59 1.90 -1.60
N PRO A 121 -29.31 1.67 -0.31
CA PRO A 121 -29.97 2.34 0.80
C PRO A 121 -29.88 3.88 0.72
N ALA A 122 -30.99 4.56 1.03
CA ALA A 122 -31.12 6.02 0.88
C ALA A 122 -30.25 6.86 1.85
N ASP A 123 -29.57 6.21 2.79
CA ASP A 123 -28.63 6.76 3.77
C ASP A 123 -27.15 6.53 3.39
N VAL A 124 -26.87 5.92 2.23
CA VAL A 124 -25.53 5.90 1.64
C VAL A 124 -25.05 7.31 1.32
N GLY A 125 -23.81 7.63 1.69
CA GLY A 125 -23.22 8.94 1.43
C GLY A 125 -22.83 9.16 -0.04
N TYR A 126 -22.04 10.21 -0.30
CA TYR A 126 -21.49 10.43 -1.64
C TYR A 126 -20.46 9.34 -1.97
N ILE A 127 -20.76 8.52 -2.98
CA ILE A 127 -19.87 7.48 -3.47
C ILE A 127 -18.70 8.13 -4.21
N ARG A 128 -17.46 7.79 -3.82
CA ARG A 128 -16.24 8.27 -4.48
C ARG A 128 -15.75 7.21 -5.46
N VAL A 129 -15.40 7.63 -6.68
CA VAL A 129 -14.81 6.77 -7.71
C VAL A 129 -13.47 7.36 -8.13
N GLU A 130 -12.39 6.74 -7.67
CA GLU A 130 -11.02 7.23 -7.77
C GLU A 130 -10.10 6.20 -8.45
N SER A 131 -9.07 6.68 -9.15
CA SER A 131 -8.01 5.84 -9.71
C SER A 131 -6.88 5.68 -8.69
N ARG A 132 -6.31 4.47 -8.57
CA ARG A 132 -5.29 4.17 -7.57
C ARG A 132 -3.88 4.41 -8.10
N TYR A 133 -3.15 5.32 -7.47
CA TYR A 133 -1.75 5.61 -7.77
C TYR A 133 -0.84 4.89 -6.78
N ASP A 134 0.18 4.20 -7.29
CA ASP A 134 1.11 3.42 -6.48
C ASP A 134 2.43 4.18 -6.32
N GLY A 135 2.63 4.73 -5.13
CA GLY A 135 3.89 5.24 -4.63
C GLY A 135 4.07 4.84 -3.16
N PRO A 136 5.19 5.21 -2.52
CA PRO A 136 5.41 4.94 -1.09
C PRO A 136 4.25 5.47 -0.24
N GLY A 137 3.62 4.60 0.56
CA GLY A 137 2.45 4.96 1.39
C GLY A 137 1.08 4.82 0.72
N GLY A 138 1.01 4.57 -0.59
CA GLY A 138 -0.25 4.47 -1.34
C GLY A 138 -0.87 5.84 -1.65
N GLY A 139 -1.16 6.11 -2.92
CA GLY A 139 -1.81 7.34 -3.34
C GLY A 139 -3.30 7.33 -3.05
N ARG A 140 -3.77 8.26 -2.21
CA ARG A 140 -5.20 8.60 -2.06
C ARG A 140 -5.53 9.78 -2.96
N GLY A 141 -6.74 9.86 -3.54
CA GLY A 141 -7.18 11.07 -4.26
C GLY A 141 -6.41 11.41 -5.55
N GLY A 142 -5.75 10.44 -6.19
CA GLY A 142 -4.98 10.69 -7.42
C GLY A 142 -3.57 11.25 -7.23
N ALA A 143 -3.08 11.34 -6.00
CA ALA A 143 -1.73 11.86 -5.71
C ALA A 143 -0.67 10.75 -5.75
N ALA A 144 0.58 11.11 -6.06
CA ALA A 144 1.71 10.21 -5.85
C ALA A 144 1.93 9.98 -4.34
N GLY A 145 2.46 8.80 -3.98
CA GLY A 145 2.63 8.38 -2.58
C GLY A 145 3.34 9.42 -1.69
N ALA A 146 3.01 9.41 -0.40
CA ALA A 146 3.43 10.41 0.57
C ALA A 146 4.97 10.58 0.60
N VAL A 147 5.44 11.78 0.28
CA VAL A 147 6.87 12.11 0.15
C VAL A 147 7.53 12.49 1.47
N LEU A 148 6.70 12.82 2.46
CA LEU A 148 7.08 13.09 3.83
C LEU A 148 5.99 12.53 4.74
N ASN A 149 6.38 11.62 5.63
CA ASN A 149 5.52 11.10 6.69
C ASN A 149 6.12 11.48 8.04
N GLY A 150 5.34 12.20 8.84
CA GLY A 150 5.74 12.66 10.16
C GLY A 150 4.66 12.50 11.21
N ARG A 151 5.05 12.68 12.47
CA ARG A 151 4.16 12.75 13.62
C ARG A 151 4.41 14.03 14.39
N ILE A 152 3.32 14.74 14.65
CA ILE A 152 3.25 15.96 15.45
C ILE A 152 2.87 15.53 16.87
N SER A 153 3.69 15.84 17.86
CA SER A 153 3.36 15.64 19.28
C SER A 153 3.65 16.92 20.06
N ALA A 154 3.05 17.08 21.24
CA ALA A 154 3.24 18.28 22.04
C ALA A 154 3.12 18.04 23.55
N GLU A 155 3.55 19.04 24.32
CA GLU A 155 3.36 19.07 25.78
C GLU A 155 1.98 19.54 26.21
N ARG A 156 1.31 20.31 25.34
CA ARG A 156 -0.12 20.63 25.49
C ARG A 156 -0.95 19.55 24.82
N ASP A 157 -2.16 19.33 25.33
CA ASP A 157 -3.13 18.49 24.63
C ASP A 157 -3.47 19.13 23.28
N LEU A 158 -3.25 18.37 22.20
CA LEU A 158 -3.58 18.77 20.82
C LEU A 158 -4.85 18.10 20.31
N SER A 159 -5.53 17.28 21.12
CA SER A 159 -6.73 16.54 20.71
C SER A 159 -7.76 17.48 20.09
N GLU A 160 -8.13 18.55 20.82
CA GLU A 160 -9.14 19.54 20.37
C GLU A 160 -8.55 20.71 19.55
N SER A 161 -7.41 20.52 18.86
CA SER A 161 -6.66 21.59 18.18
C SER A 161 -6.81 21.63 16.66
N TRP A 162 -7.86 21.02 16.08
CA TRP A 162 -8.02 20.91 14.61
C TRP A 162 -7.92 22.26 13.88
N GLU A 163 -8.64 23.31 14.31
CA GLU A 163 -8.61 24.63 13.63
C GLU A 163 -7.21 25.26 13.61
N LEU A 164 -6.43 25.08 14.68
CA LEU A 164 -5.06 25.58 14.77
C LEU A 164 -4.15 24.84 13.79
N LEU A 165 -4.27 23.51 13.72
CA LEU A 165 -3.44 22.67 12.86
C LEU A 165 -3.82 22.85 11.38
N ASP A 166 -5.11 22.94 11.05
CA ASP A 166 -5.58 23.20 9.69
C ASP A 166 -5.11 24.57 9.19
N ARG A 167 -5.25 25.62 10.01
CA ARG A 167 -4.90 27.00 9.64
C ARG A 167 -3.39 27.27 9.63
N ARG A 168 -2.61 26.72 10.57
CA ARG A 168 -1.17 27.00 10.72
C ARG A 168 -0.26 25.98 10.05
N ILE A 169 -0.67 24.72 9.92
CA ILE A 169 0.16 23.64 9.36
C ILE A 169 -0.37 23.20 8.00
N ARG A 170 -1.61 22.69 7.92
CA ARG A 170 -2.14 22.09 6.68
C ARG A 170 -2.24 23.08 5.52
N ARG A 171 -3.08 24.13 5.64
CA ARG A 171 -3.30 25.10 4.54
C ARG A 171 -2.02 25.81 4.08
N PRO A 172 -1.04 26.16 4.95
CA PRO A 172 0.22 26.72 4.49
C PRO A 172 1.13 25.74 3.75
N LEU A 173 1.05 24.44 4.03
CA LEU A 173 1.80 23.40 3.31
C LEU A 173 1.13 23.02 1.97
N GLU A 174 -0.20 22.93 1.92
CA GLU A 174 -0.97 22.72 0.67
C GLU A 174 -0.76 23.84 -0.37
N ARG A 175 -0.38 25.06 0.06
CA ARG A 175 -0.04 26.17 -0.85
C ARG A 175 1.34 26.07 -1.49
N ILE A 176 2.17 25.10 -1.09
CA ILE A 176 3.50 24.92 -1.66
C ILE A 176 3.36 24.27 -3.03
N ARG A 177 3.84 24.94 -4.07
CA ARG A 177 3.85 24.41 -5.45
C ARG A 177 4.50 23.02 -5.49
N GLY A 178 3.78 22.03 -6.02
CA GLY A 178 4.20 20.63 -6.08
C GLY A 178 3.64 19.74 -4.97
N VAL A 179 2.93 20.29 -3.98
CA VAL A 179 2.16 19.54 -2.98
C VAL A 179 0.73 19.36 -3.49
N ALA A 180 0.25 18.12 -3.59
CA ALA A 180 -1.10 17.80 -4.02
C ALA A 180 -2.11 17.84 -2.86
N ALA A 181 -1.72 17.29 -1.69
CA ALA A 181 -2.55 17.23 -0.50
C ALA A 181 -1.69 17.11 0.76
N VAL A 182 -2.24 17.54 1.90
CA VAL A 182 -1.66 17.30 3.23
C VAL A 182 -2.76 16.73 4.12
N GLU A 183 -2.63 15.45 4.47
CA GLU A 183 -3.60 14.76 5.32
C GLU A 183 -3.14 14.82 6.79
N LEU A 184 -4.05 15.26 7.66
CA LEU A 184 -3.90 15.21 9.11
C LEU A 184 -4.76 14.05 9.61
N SER A 185 -4.19 13.16 10.43
CA SER A 185 -4.96 12.03 10.99
C SER A 185 -4.69 11.85 12.48
N GLY A 186 -5.76 11.64 13.25
CA GLY A 186 -5.78 11.72 14.72
C GLY A 186 -6.40 13.02 15.25
N VAL A 187 -6.82 13.95 14.39
CA VAL A 187 -7.67 15.10 14.72
C VAL A 187 -8.69 15.29 13.61
N GLU A 188 -9.90 15.71 13.96
CA GLU A 188 -11.04 15.86 13.05
C GLU A 188 -11.71 17.22 13.29
N PRO A 189 -12.37 17.83 12.29
CA PRO A 189 -13.12 19.06 12.51
C PRO A 189 -14.26 18.84 13.52
N GLN A 190 -14.54 19.86 14.31
CA GLN A 190 -15.70 19.87 15.20
C GLN A 190 -16.99 19.66 14.40
N GLN A 191 -17.88 18.81 14.90
CA GLN A 191 -19.20 18.57 14.32
C GLN A 191 -20.31 19.10 15.22
N LEU A 192 -21.41 19.52 14.61
CA LEU A 192 -22.60 19.89 15.38
C LEU A 192 -23.34 18.61 15.79
N ARG A 193 -23.34 18.32 17.09
CA ARG A 193 -23.99 17.16 17.69
C ARG A 193 -25.37 17.55 18.22
N ILE A 194 -26.39 16.78 17.87
CA ILE A 194 -27.76 16.93 18.41
C ILE A 194 -28.17 15.66 19.14
N ASP A 195 -28.01 15.65 20.46
CA ASP A 195 -28.49 14.59 21.36
C ASP A 195 -30.00 14.75 21.56
N VAL A 196 -30.80 13.98 20.82
CA VAL A 196 -32.27 14.01 20.93
C VAL A 196 -32.75 13.29 22.20
N ASP A 197 -33.51 13.98 23.07
CA ASP A 197 -34.20 13.36 24.21
C ASP A 197 -35.56 12.80 23.74
N LEU A 198 -35.63 11.47 23.62
CA LEU A 198 -36.85 10.75 23.23
C LEU A 198 -38.02 10.97 24.19
N ASP A 199 -37.76 11.10 25.50
CA ASP A 199 -38.81 11.37 26.49
C ASP A 199 -39.23 12.85 26.46
N ALA A 200 -38.38 13.77 26.01
CA ALA A 200 -38.79 15.15 25.70
C ALA A 200 -39.65 15.23 24.42
N LEU A 201 -39.22 14.64 23.31
CA LEU A 201 -40.02 14.57 22.07
C LEU A 201 -41.44 14.05 22.35
N VAL A 202 -41.54 12.97 23.13
CA VAL A 202 -42.82 12.38 23.56
C VAL A 202 -43.64 13.30 24.46
N ARG A 203 -43.01 14.01 25.42
CA ARG A 203 -43.70 14.98 26.29
C ARG A 203 -44.27 16.15 25.50
N HIS A 204 -43.52 16.68 24.54
CA HIS A 204 -43.90 17.82 23.72
C HIS A 204 -44.75 17.44 22.49
N GLY A 205 -44.95 16.15 22.24
CA GLY A 205 -45.77 15.65 21.13
C GLY A 205 -45.19 16.00 19.76
N VAL A 206 -43.86 15.89 19.63
CA VAL A 206 -43.07 16.12 18.41
C VAL A 206 -42.54 14.78 17.91
N GLU A 207 -42.66 14.52 16.62
CA GLU A 207 -42.10 13.31 16.01
C GLU A 207 -40.64 13.53 15.60
N ALA A 208 -39.77 12.53 15.75
CA ALA A 208 -38.35 12.63 15.37
C ALA A 208 -38.19 12.99 13.87
N ARG A 209 -39.09 12.49 13.01
CA ARG A 209 -39.15 12.83 11.58
C ARG A 209 -39.54 14.29 11.34
N GLN A 210 -40.41 14.86 12.16
CA GLN A 210 -40.79 16.27 12.08
C GLN A 210 -39.62 17.17 12.50
N LEU A 211 -38.90 16.82 13.57
CA LEU A 211 -37.64 17.48 13.96
C LEU A 211 -36.63 17.46 12.80
N ARG A 212 -36.41 16.30 12.18
CA ARG A 212 -35.50 16.16 11.03
C ARG A 212 -35.92 17.04 9.85
N ALA A 213 -37.18 16.94 9.42
CA ALA A 213 -37.69 17.71 8.29
C ALA A 213 -37.54 19.23 8.52
N ARG A 214 -37.82 19.71 9.74
CA ARG A 214 -37.66 21.13 10.07
C ARG A 214 -36.21 21.60 10.03
N LEU A 215 -35.26 20.76 10.49
CA LEU A 215 -33.83 21.04 10.40
C LEU A 215 -33.32 21.08 8.95
N ASP A 216 -33.86 20.21 8.07
CA ASP A 216 -33.54 20.19 6.63
C ASP A 216 -34.15 21.40 5.88
N GLU A 217 -35.34 21.87 6.26
CA GLU A 217 -36.03 23.01 5.64
C GLU A 217 -35.37 24.37 5.95
N GLU A 218 -34.85 24.55 7.18
CA GLU A 218 -34.35 25.84 7.69
C GLU A 218 -32.84 26.04 7.47
N ASN A 219 -32.20 25.15 6.72
CA ASN A 219 -30.78 25.20 6.37
C ASN A 219 -30.59 25.29 4.84
N VAL A 220 -31.12 26.35 4.23
CA VAL A 220 -31.12 26.55 2.77
C VAL A 220 -30.80 28.01 2.41
N ASP A 221 -29.63 28.26 1.83
CA ASP A 221 -29.36 29.50 1.09
C ASP A 221 -30.02 29.38 -0.30
N VAL A 222 -30.95 30.29 -0.63
CA VAL A 222 -31.61 30.35 -1.94
C VAL A 222 -31.21 31.65 -2.65
N ASP A 223 -30.69 31.54 -3.88
CA ASP A 223 -30.49 32.69 -4.76
C ASP A 223 -31.83 33.13 -5.37
N ALA A 224 -32.32 34.30 -4.95
CA ALA A 224 -33.59 34.88 -5.39
C ALA A 224 -33.47 35.69 -6.70
N GLY A 225 -32.40 35.47 -7.46
CA GLY A 225 -32.14 36.15 -8.73
C GLY A 225 -31.57 37.55 -8.55
N ALA A 226 -32.05 38.51 -9.35
CA ALA A 226 -31.54 39.88 -9.34
C ALA A 226 -32.61 40.92 -9.64
N VAL A 227 -32.60 42.00 -8.84
CA VAL A 227 -33.41 43.21 -9.05
C VAL A 227 -32.59 44.20 -9.84
N ARG A 228 -33.07 44.60 -11.03
CA ARG A 228 -32.52 45.74 -11.78
C ARG A 228 -33.20 47.03 -11.30
N GLY A 229 -32.42 47.99 -10.82
CA GLY A 229 -32.77 49.40 -10.91
C GLY A 229 -32.23 50.01 -12.20
N ASP A 230 -32.51 51.29 -12.44
CA ASP A 230 -32.21 51.97 -13.72
C ASP A 230 -30.71 52.08 -14.04
N VAL A 231 -29.85 52.09 -13.01
CA VAL A 231 -28.39 52.25 -13.15
C VAL A 231 -27.61 51.05 -12.59
N VAL A 232 -28.17 50.30 -11.64
CA VAL A 232 -27.48 49.22 -10.91
C VAL A 232 -28.34 47.96 -10.82
N ARG A 233 -27.72 46.79 -11.03
CA ARG A 233 -28.31 45.48 -10.80
C ARG A 233 -27.87 44.96 -9.43
N TYR A 234 -28.83 44.72 -8.54
CA TYR A 234 -28.62 44.07 -7.25
C TYR A 234 -28.93 42.59 -7.38
N ASN A 235 -27.98 41.71 -7.06
CA ASN A 235 -28.28 40.28 -6.88
C ASN A 235 -28.91 40.10 -5.49
N VAL A 236 -30.03 39.38 -5.40
CA VAL A 236 -30.76 39.14 -4.15
C VAL A 236 -30.58 37.68 -3.77
N ARG A 237 -30.03 37.43 -2.58
CA ARG A 237 -29.91 36.09 -1.99
C ARG A 237 -30.59 36.07 -0.63
N THR A 238 -31.48 35.12 -0.43
CA THR A 238 -32.07 34.85 0.89
C THR A 238 -31.15 33.91 1.65
N MET A 239 -30.64 34.38 2.80
CA MET A 239 -29.74 33.61 3.67
C MET A 239 -30.52 32.99 4.83
N ALA A 240 -31.21 31.87 4.58
CA ALA A 240 -31.86 31.08 5.62
C ALA A 240 -30.92 29.96 6.07
N ARG A 241 -29.84 30.37 6.75
CA ARG A 241 -28.82 29.49 7.31
C ARG A 241 -28.62 29.82 8.79
N PHE A 242 -28.36 28.79 9.59
CA PHE A 242 -27.89 28.99 10.97
C PHE A 242 -26.57 29.79 10.97
N ARG A 243 -26.18 30.32 12.12
CA ARG A 243 -24.90 31.06 12.27
C ARG A 243 -24.09 30.55 13.45
N ASP A 244 -24.78 30.14 14.49
CA ASP A 244 -24.25 29.63 15.73
C ASP A 244 -25.11 28.47 16.27
N VAL A 245 -24.59 27.82 17.30
CA VAL A 245 -25.28 26.75 18.03
C VAL A 245 -26.58 27.26 18.69
N ALA A 246 -26.66 28.56 19.02
CA ALA A 246 -27.84 29.15 19.64
C ALA A 246 -29.02 29.22 18.66
N SER A 247 -28.80 29.65 17.41
CA SER A 247 -29.83 29.66 16.35
C SER A 247 -30.48 28.28 16.17
N VAL A 248 -29.67 27.21 16.23
CA VAL A 248 -30.18 25.83 16.13
C VAL A 248 -31.00 25.44 17.36
N ARG A 249 -30.60 25.84 18.57
CA ARG A 249 -31.37 25.60 19.81
C ARG A 249 -32.69 26.37 19.84
N GLU A 250 -32.73 27.56 19.25
CA GLU A 250 -33.91 28.43 19.26
C GLU A 250 -34.96 28.08 18.20
N LEU A 251 -34.60 27.28 17.19
CA LEU A 251 -35.50 26.84 16.12
C LEU A 251 -36.79 26.21 16.68
N GLU A 252 -37.95 26.69 16.24
CA GLU A 252 -39.23 26.10 16.58
C GLU A 252 -39.55 24.90 15.67
N VAL A 253 -39.64 23.72 16.27
CA VAL A 253 -40.09 22.48 15.59
C VAL A 253 -41.62 22.45 15.46
N ARG A 254 -42.28 23.10 16.43
CA ARG A 254 -43.72 23.26 16.56
C ARG A 254 -43.96 24.57 17.32
N PRO A 255 -45.05 25.33 17.07
CA PRO A 255 -45.34 26.55 17.82
C PRO A 255 -45.25 26.34 19.34
N GLY A 256 -44.35 27.07 19.98
CA GLY A 256 -44.08 26.95 21.43
C GLY A 256 -43.21 25.75 21.88
N VAL A 257 -42.52 25.06 20.97
CA VAL A 257 -41.53 24.01 21.28
C VAL A 257 -40.28 24.20 20.44
N LYS A 258 -39.17 24.52 21.10
CA LYS A 258 -37.85 24.75 20.48
C LYS A 258 -37.05 23.45 20.40
N VAL A 259 -36.08 23.38 19.48
CA VAL A 259 -35.12 22.27 19.42
C VAL A 259 -34.40 22.08 20.77
N GLY A 260 -34.03 23.17 21.44
CA GLY A 260 -33.41 23.14 22.77
C GLY A 260 -34.27 22.51 23.88
N ASP A 261 -35.61 22.44 23.71
CA ASP A 261 -36.51 21.80 24.67
C ASP A 261 -36.55 20.27 24.49
N VAL A 262 -36.19 19.78 23.29
CA VAL A 262 -36.29 18.36 22.89
C VAL A 262 -34.93 17.70 22.58
N ALA A 263 -33.86 18.48 22.44
CA ALA A 263 -32.53 17.98 22.14
C ALA A 263 -31.42 18.89 22.70
N ARG A 264 -30.32 18.29 23.18
CA ARG A 264 -29.11 19.04 23.50
C ARG A 264 -28.27 19.22 22.23
N VAL A 265 -28.08 20.46 21.83
CA VAL A 265 -27.18 20.84 20.74
C VAL A 265 -25.82 21.23 21.33
N SER A 266 -24.75 20.52 20.97
CA SER A 266 -23.35 20.83 21.33
C SER A 266 -22.46 20.85 20.08
N LEU A 267 -21.32 21.54 20.18
CA LEU A 267 -20.25 21.48 19.19
C LEU A 267 -19.17 20.58 19.82
N GLU A 268 -18.92 19.43 19.23
CA GLU A 268 -18.05 18.38 19.76
C GLU A 268 -17.25 17.76 18.60
N GLU A 269 -15.99 17.39 18.81
CA GLU A 269 -15.25 16.60 17.82
C GLU A 269 -15.84 15.18 17.73
N PRO A 270 -15.80 14.53 16.55
CA PRO A 270 -16.22 13.14 16.45
C PRO A 270 -15.32 12.25 17.31
N ARG A 271 -15.93 11.30 18.03
CA ARG A 271 -15.17 10.30 18.80
C ARG A 271 -14.36 9.44 17.83
N LEU A 272 -13.05 9.66 17.80
CA LEU A 272 -12.10 8.78 17.15
C LEU A 272 -12.10 7.40 17.81
N ASP A 273 -12.25 6.37 16.99
CA ASP A 273 -12.12 4.94 17.30
C ASP A 273 -10.64 4.50 17.42
N TYR A 274 -9.70 5.34 16.99
CA TYR A 274 -8.27 5.13 17.13
C TYR A 274 -7.55 6.25 17.89
N GLY A 275 -6.36 5.94 18.39
CA GLY A 275 -5.44 6.87 19.02
C GLY A 275 -3.99 6.58 18.65
N ARG A 276 -3.14 7.59 18.84
CA ARG A 276 -1.72 7.57 18.48
C ARG A 276 -0.93 8.24 19.58
N HIS A 277 0.15 7.59 20.00
CA HIS A 277 1.12 8.14 20.94
C HIS A 277 2.50 8.21 20.28
N LEU A 278 3.29 9.21 20.66
CA LEU A 278 4.71 9.32 20.37
C LEU A 278 5.42 9.64 21.68
N ASN A 279 6.36 8.78 22.08
CA ASN A 279 7.08 8.85 23.36
C ASN A 279 6.14 9.04 24.57
N GLY A 280 5.01 8.30 24.59
CA GLY A 280 4.01 8.35 25.67
C GLY A 280 3.11 9.60 25.69
N ARG A 281 3.20 10.48 24.69
CA ARG A 281 2.36 11.68 24.53
C ARG A 281 1.46 11.55 23.31
N PHE A 282 0.29 12.21 23.32
CA PHE A 282 -0.61 12.23 22.16
C PHE A 282 0.10 12.69 20.88
N ALA A 283 -0.21 12.04 19.75
CA ALA A 283 0.45 12.29 18.48
C ALA A 283 -0.52 12.31 17.30
N ILE A 284 -0.25 13.19 16.33
CA ILE A 284 -1.05 13.43 15.15
C ILE A 284 -0.23 13.06 13.92
N GLY A 285 -0.84 12.36 12.97
CA GLY A 285 -0.26 12.09 11.65
C GLY A 285 -0.24 13.33 10.79
N ILE A 286 0.89 13.60 10.15
CA ILE A 286 0.97 14.50 9.01
C ILE A 286 1.63 13.76 7.84
N GLU A 287 0.92 13.70 6.73
CA GLU A 287 1.30 12.93 5.54
C GLU A 287 1.15 13.87 4.34
N VAL A 288 2.26 14.13 3.64
CA VAL A 288 2.35 15.13 2.57
C VAL A 288 2.49 14.40 1.24
N TYR A 289 1.52 14.60 0.35
CA TYR A 289 1.48 14.00 -0.98
C TYR A 289 1.95 14.99 -2.04
N GLN A 290 2.73 14.53 -3.02
CA GLN A 290 3.20 15.38 -4.12
C GLN A 290 2.29 15.29 -5.35
N GLU A 291 2.31 16.33 -6.18
CA GLU A 291 1.77 16.28 -7.55
C GLU A 291 2.59 15.24 -8.36
N PRO A 292 1.96 14.40 -9.23
CA PRO A 292 2.66 13.32 -9.93
C PRO A 292 3.89 13.72 -10.75
N GLN A 293 3.94 14.96 -11.28
CA GLN A 293 5.04 15.47 -12.09
C GLN A 293 6.03 16.38 -11.33
N ALA A 294 5.91 16.50 -10.01
CA ALA A 294 6.74 17.39 -9.20
C ALA A 294 8.08 16.75 -8.79
N ASN A 295 9.14 17.56 -8.69
CA ASN A 295 10.44 17.11 -8.23
C ASN A 295 10.43 16.87 -6.71
N THR A 296 10.56 15.62 -6.26
CA THR A 296 10.42 15.23 -4.85
C THR A 296 11.42 15.93 -3.94
N VAL A 297 12.66 16.13 -4.39
CA VAL A 297 13.69 16.80 -3.57
C VAL A 297 13.34 18.27 -3.35
N GLU A 298 12.91 18.96 -4.40
CA GLU A 298 12.53 20.36 -4.32
C GLU A 298 11.25 20.59 -3.48
N VAL A 299 10.24 19.73 -3.65
CA VAL A 299 8.99 19.80 -2.86
C VAL A 299 9.28 19.59 -1.38
N VAL A 300 10.01 18.52 -1.02
CA VAL A 300 10.32 18.24 0.39
C VAL A 300 11.24 19.30 1.01
N ASP A 301 12.17 19.90 0.25
CA ASP A 301 12.98 21.02 0.76
C ASP A 301 12.12 22.25 1.08
N ARG A 302 11.17 22.62 0.21
CA ARG A 302 10.22 23.71 0.47
C ARG A 302 9.32 23.41 1.67
N VAL A 303 8.82 22.18 1.76
CA VAL A 303 8.00 21.70 2.89
C VAL A 303 8.80 21.75 4.20
N MET A 304 10.03 21.24 4.23
CA MET A 304 10.90 21.28 5.40
C MET A 304 11.35 22.70 5.78
N GLN A 305 11.54 23.59 4.81
CA GLN A 305 11.75 25.01 5.09
C GLN A 305 10.51 25.62 5.75
N ARG A 306 9.32 25.40 5.17
CA ARG A 306 8.07 25.92 5.71
C ARG A 306 7.77 25.36 7.10
N ILE A 307 8.09 24.09 7.35
CA ILE A 307 8.01 23.47 8.68
C ILE A 307 8.92 24.18 9.70
N ARG A 308 10.14 24.55 9.33
CA ARG A 308 11.03 25.33 10.23
C ARG A 308 10.46 26.71 10.55
N GLU A 309 9.98 27.43 9.54
CA GLU A 309 9.29 28.72 9.72
C GLU A 309 8.03 28.60 10.60
N ILE A 310 7.32 27.46 10.50
CA ILE A 310 6.14 27.11 11.32
C ILE A 310 6.56 26.77 12.76
N GLN A 311 7.69 26.09 12.99
CA GLN A 311 8.22 25.78 14.32
C GLN A 311 8.71 27.03 15.09
N GLU A 312 9.08 28.10 14.38
CA GLU A 312 9.45 29.39 14.97
C GLU A 312 8.24 30.24 15.41
N ASP A 313 7.01 29.91 14.97
CA ASP A 313 5.78 30.64 15.32
C ASP A 313 5.49 30.50 16.84
N PRO A 314 5.32 31.62 17.60
CA PRO A 314 4.99 31.60 19.01
C PRO A 314 3.76 30.75 19.38
N GLU A 315 2.77 30.62 18.48
CA GLU A 315 1.56 29.82 18.71
C GLU A 315 1.82 28.30 18.71
N LEU A 316 2.96 27.85 18.17
CA LEU A 316 3.33 26.45 17.98
C LEU A 316 4.48 25.99 18.90
N LYS A 317 4.89 26.83 19.85
CA LYS A 317 5.85 26.45 20.90
C LYS A 317 5.37 25.23 21.69
N GLY A 318 6.29 24.29 21.91
CA GLY A 318 6.02 23.02 22.60
C GLY A 318 5.48 21.91 21.70
N ILE A 319 5.39 22.13 20.38
CA ILE A 319 5.09 21.10 19.38
C ILE A 319 6.39 20.57 18.77
N SER A 320 6.64 19.27 18.87
CA SER A 320 7.69 18.57 18.14
C SER A 320 7.11 17.90 16.89
N LEU A 321 7.84 17.98 15.78
CA LEU A 321 7.58 17.19 14.58
C LEU A 321 8.70 16.16 14.42
N LEU A 322 8.38 14.89 14.56
CA LEU A 322 9.27 13.79 14.19
C LEU A 322 8.95 13.37 12.75
N VAL A 323 9.91 13.50 11.83
CA VAL A 323 9.80 12.99 10.46
C VAL A 323 10.62 11.70 10.37
N TRP A 324 9.96 10.56 10.18
CA TRP A 324 10.63 9.26 10.05
C TRP A 324 10.83 8.82 8.60
N ASP A 325 10.01 9.34 7.68
CA ASP A 325 10.12 9.06 6.25
C ASP A 325 10.24 10.37 5.48
N ASN A 326 11.29 10.45 4.69
CA ASN A 326 11.68 11.63 3.95
C ASN A 326 12.30 11.17 2.62
N ALA A 327 11.47 11.17 1.58
CA ALA A 327 11.87 10.70 0.26
C ALA A 327 13.08 11.48 -0.29
N ALA A 328 13.20 12.78 0.02
CA ALA A 328 14.36 13.58 -0.39
C ALA A 328 15.66 13.19 0.33
N GLN A 329 15.60 12.81 1.62
CA GLN A 329 16.75 12.26 2.34
C GLN A 329 17.15 10.89 1.77
N GLN A 330 16.19 10.05 1.38
CA GLN A 330 16.46 8.78 0.71
C GLN A 330 17.16 9.02 -0.64
N ILE A 331 16.59 9.86 -1.52
CA ILE A 331 17.19 10.25 -2.82
C ILE A 331 18.60 10.83 -2.63
N ARG A 332 18.79 11.75 -1.68
CA ARG A 332 20.12 12.33 -1.36
C ARG A 332 21.12 11.28 -0.89
N THR A 333 20.68 10.30 -0.12
CA THR A 333 21.57 9.23 0.38
C THR A 333 21.95 8.29 -0.76
N SER A 334 21.01 7.95 -1.65
CA SER A 334 21.30 7.19 -2.87
C SER A 334 22.22 7.96 -3.84
N LEU A 335 22.03 9.27 -4.02
CA LEU A 335 22.92 10.11 -4.83
C LEU A 335 24.33 10.22 -4.24
N ARG A 336 24.48 10.32 -2.92
CA ARG A 336 25.79 10.24 -2.25
C ARG A 336 26.41 8.86 -2.43
N GLY A 337 25.65 7.78 -2.26
CA GLY A 337 26.11 6.41 -2.49
C GLY A 337 26.60 6.18 -3.92
N LEU A 338 25.84 6.68 -4.91
CA LEU A 338 26.21 6.68 -6.33
C LEU A 338 27.49 7.48 -6.59
N ARG A 339 27.62 8.67 -6.01
CA ARG A 339 28.83 9.50 -6.09
C ARG A 339 30.04 8.77 -5.50
N ASP A 340 29.90 8.25 -4.28
CA ASP A 340 31.02 7.68 -3.51
C ASP A 340 31.48 6.34 -4.10
N SER A 341 30.53 5.49 -4.50
CA SER A 341 30.81 4.23 -5.19
C SER A 341 31.29 4.46 -6.62
N GLY A 342 30.76 5.46 -7.32
CA GLY A 342 31.25 5.88 -8.64
C GLY A 342 32.68 6.41 -8.59
N LEU A 343 33.03 7.22 -7.59
CA LEU A 343 34.40 7.69 -7.35
C LEU A 343 35.34 6.54 -6.98
N ALA A 344 34.92 5.64 -6.09
CA ALA A 344 35.71 4.47 -5.71
C ALA A 344 35.94 3.52 -6.89
N GLY A 345 34.89 3.24 -7.67
CA GLY A 345 34.97 2.42 -8.89
C GLY A 345 35.84 3.05 -9.97
N ALA A 346 35.72 4.37 -10.19
CA ALA A 346 36.56 5.10 -11.12
C ALA A 346 38.05 5.10 -10.68
N LEU A 347 38.33 5.28 -9.38
CA LEU A 347 39.68 5.23 -8.84
C LEU A 347 40.30 3.82 -8.93
N LEU A 348 39.51 2.77 -8.67
CA LEU A 348 39.90 1.38 -8.89
C LEU A 348 40.18 1.12 -10.38
N ALA A 349 39.32 1.60 -11.29
CA ALA A 349 39.54 1.49 -12.73
C ALA A 349 40.84 2.19 -13.16
N VAL A 350 41.14 3.40 -12.66
CA VAL A 350 42.44 4.07 -12.88
C VAL A 350 43.59 3.19 -12.40
N ALA A 351 43.53 2.69 -11.17
CA ALA A 351 44.61 1.92 -10.56
C ALA A 351 44.90 0.63 -11.35
N VAL A 352 43.87 -0.11 -11.73
CA VAL A 352 43.97 -1.33 -12.54
C VAL A 352 44.48 -1.01 -13.95
N LEU A 353 43.86 -0.06 -14.66
CA LEU A 353 44.25 0.30 -16.03
C LEU A 353 45.66 0.86 -16.11
N TYR A 354 46.07 1.69 -15.15
CA TYR A 354 47.44 2.15 -15.05
C TYR A 354 48.42 1.01 -14.73
N GLY A 355 48.01 0.03 -13.91
CA GLY A 355 48.78 -1.17 -13.64
C GLY A 355 49.08 -2.01 -14.90
N PHE A 356 48.08 -2.18 -15.78
CA PHE A 356 48.23 -2.89 -17.05
C PHE A 356 48.95 -2.07 -18.12
N LEU A 357 48.44 -0.87 -18.44
CA LEU A 357 48.90 -0.06 -19.58
C LEU A 357 50.17 0.76 -19.29
N ARG A 358 50.43 1.09 -18.01
CA ARG A 358 51.54 1.94 -17.52
C ARG A 358 51.73 3.27 -18.27
N ARG A 359 50.66 3.78 -18.91
CA ARG A 359 50.63 5.02 -19.72
C ARG A 359 49.49 5.91 -19.25
N LEU A 360 49.82 6.98 -18.52
CA LEU A 360 48.83 7.92 -17.97
C LEU A 360 47.88 8.50 -19.03
N ARG A 361 48.38 8.83 -20.23
CA ARG A 361 47.54 9.36 -21.33
C ARG A 361 46.44 8.39 -21.75
N THR A 362 46.80 7.12 -21.94
CA THR A 362 45.87 6.06 -22.34
C THR A 362 44.81 5.82 -21.26
N THR A 363 45.22 5.78 -19.98
CA THR A 363 44.30 5.69 -18.83
C THR A 363 43.37 6.91 -18.74
N LEU A 364 43.87 8.13 -18.99
CA LEU A 364 43.06 9.36 -18.96
C LEU A 364 42.00 9.40 -20.08
N ILE A 365 42.30 8.88 -21.27
CA ILE A 365 41.31 8.78 -22.37
C ILE A 365 40.13 7.91 -21.95
N VAL A 366 40.39 6.72 -21.36
CA VAL A 366 39.33 5.84 -20.85
C VAL A 366 38.55 6.53 -19.72
N MET A 367 39.23 7.22 -18.81
CA MET A 367 38.58 7.96 -17.72
C MET A 367 37.69 9.10 -18.17
N MET A 368 38.00 9.78 -19.28
CA MET A 368 37.13 10.81 -19.86
C MET A 368 35.92 10.21 -20.58
N ALA A 369 36.02 8.97 -21.09
CA ALA A 369 34.90 8.28 -21.72
C ALA A 369 33.77 7.99 -20.72
N ILE A 370 34.08 7.65 -19.47
CA ILE A 370 33.12 7.27 -18.42
C ILE A 370 32.06 8.37 -18.11
N PRO A 371 32.45 9.60 -17.69
CA PRO A 371 31.47 10.65 -17.42
C PRO A 371 30.78 11.11 -18.71
N PHE A 372 31.48 11.08 -19.86
CA PHE A 372 30.88 11.45 -21.14
C PHE A 372 29.69 10.55 -21.48
N SER A 373 29.86 9.24 -21.47
CA SER A 373 28.79 8.30 -21.79
C SER A 373 27.69 8.27 -20.75
N LEU A 374 28.00 8.52 -19.46
CA LEU A 374 27.00 8.65 -18.41
C LEU A 374 26.09 9.88 -18.63
N ILE A 375 26.68 11.04 -18.97
CA ILE A 375 25.92 12.25 -19.32
C ILE A 375 25.01 12.03 -20.52
N VAL A 376 25.51 11.35 -21.57
CA VAL A 376 24.70 11.03 -22.76
C VAL A 376 23.59 10.01 -22.44
N ALA A 377 23.85 9.02 -21.58
CA ALA A 377 22.84 8.07 -21.12
C ALA A 377 21.72 8.73 -20.30
N CYS A 378 22.06 9.67 -19.41
CA CYS A 378 21.08 10.50 -18.70
C CYS A 378 20.26 11.38 -19.67
N GLY A 379 20.88 11.89 -20.74
CA GLY A 379 20.17 12.53 -21.84
C GLY A 379 19.17 11.60 -22.53
N GLY A 380 19.56 10.35 -22.77
CA GLY A 380 18.67 9.31 -23.31
C GLY A 380 17.46 9.02 -22.40
N LEU A 381 17.69 8.90 -21.09
CA LEU A 381 16.60 8.71 -20.10
C LEU A 381 15.58 9.87 -20.16
N TYR A 382 16.07 11.11 -20.19
CA TYR A 382 15.21 12.30 -20.27
C TYR A 382 14.33 12.33 -21.53
N PHE A 383 14.89 12.02 -22.71
CA PHE A 383 14.11 11.98 -23.96
C PHE A 383 13.10 10.82 -24.03
N LEU A 384 13.32 9.76 -23.25
CA LEU A 384 12.40 8.64 -23.11
C LEU A 384 11.37 8.85 -21.98
N GLY A 385 11.38 10.00 -21.31
CA GLY A 385 10.45 10.33 -20.23
C GLY A 385 10.73 9.62 -18.89
N TYR A 386 11.89 8.98 -18.73
CA TYR A 386 12.26 8.34 -17.47
C TYR A 386 12.77 9.36 -16.44
N GLU A 387 12.33 9.17 -15.20
CA GLU A 387 12.83 9.90 -14.03
C GLU A 387 14.15 9.34 -13.50
N LEU A 388 14.94 10.17 -12.84
CA LEU A 388 16.12 9.73 -12.10
C LEU A 388 15.72 9.35 -10.67
N ASN A 389 15.54 8.04 -10.47
CA ASN A 389 15.10 7.39 -9.24
C ASN A 389 16.08 6.32 -8.76
N ILE A 390 15.83 5.68 -7.62
CA ILE A 390 16.77 4.72 -7.01
C ILE A 390 17.09 3.54 -7.96
N LEU A 391 16.10 3.07 -8.73
CA LEU A 391 16.26 1.93 -9.64
C LEU A 391 17.02 2.30 -10.92
N THR A 392 16.74 3.46 -11.52
CA THR A 392 17.51 3.97 -12.67
C THR A 392 18.93 4.34 -12.25
N MET A 393 19.14 4.94 -11.07
CA MET A 393 20.47 5.19 -10.51
C MET A 393 21.25 3.89 -10.28
N MET A 394 20.61 2.85 -9.76
CA MET A 394 21.21 1.51 -9.63
C MET A 394 21.57 0.92 -11.00
N GLY A 395 20.70 1.05 -12.00
CA GLY A 395 20.95 0.62 -13.37
C GLY A 395 22.13 1.37 -14.02
N LEU A 396 22.20 2.70 -13.85
CA LEU A 396 23.36 3.49 -14.28
C LEU A 396 24.64 3.04 -13.56
N MET A 397 24.59 2.76 -12.25
CA MET A 397 25.72 2.32 -11.44
C MET A 397 26.27 0.96 -11.88
N LEU A 398 25.40 -0.03 -12.14
CA LEU A 398 25.77 -1.30 -12.75
C LEU A 398 26.33 -1.08 -14.16
N GLY A 399 25.72 -0.15 -14.91
CA GLY A 399 26.19 0.32 -16.21
C GLY A 399 27.64 0.78 -16.20
N VAL A 400 28.07 1.59 -15.21
CA VAL A 400 29.45 2.13 -15.13
C VAL A 400 30.52 1.04 -15.20
N GLY A 401 30.30 -0.15 -14.63
CA GLY A 401 31.24 -1.27 -14.75
C GLY A 401 31.39 -1.75 -16.20
N MET A 402 30.27 -2.15 -16.82
CA MET A 402 30.21 -2.63 -18.21
C MET A 402 30.62 -1.55 -19.24
N LEU A 403 30.54 -0.28 -18.85
CA LEU A 403 30.85 0.86 -19.68
C LEU A 403 32.36 1.02 -19.95
N VAL A 404 33.20 0.58 -19.01
CA VAL A 404 34.66 0.61 -19.15
C VAL A 404 35.15 -0.48 -20.10
N ASP A 405 34.54 -1.66 -20.12
CA ASP A 405 35.02 -2.82 -20.89
C ASP A 405 35.15 -2.52 -22.39
N ASN A 406 34.09 -1.95 -23.00
CA ASN A 406 34.09 -1.54 -24.40
C ASN A 406 35.20 -0.52 -24.70
N ALA A 407 35.48 0.39 -23.77
CA ALA A 407 36.52 1.39 -23.90
C ALA A 407 37.93 0.79 -23.86
N VAL A 408 38.14 -0.17 -22.96
CA VAL A 408 39.42 -0.86 -22.73
C VAL A 408 39.79 -1.74 -23.91
N VAL A 409 38.86 -2.58 -24.40
CA VAL A 409 39.10 -3.48 -25.54
C VAL A 409 39.49 -2.69 -26.80
N VAL A 410 38.85 -1.54 -27.06
CA VAL A 410 39.22 -0.69 -28.20
C VAL A 410 40.60 -0.06 -28.00
N ILE A 411 40.88 0.58 -26.86
CA ILE A 411 42.16 1.29 -26.68
C ILE A 411 43.35 0.33 -26.59
N GLU A 412 43.19 -0.85 -25.99
CA GLU A 412 44.22 -1.89 -25.95
C GLU A 412 44.53 -2.41 -27.35
N ASN A 413 43.51 -2.64 -28.19
CA ASN A 413 43.73 -3.12 -29.55
C ASN A 413 44.36 -2.04 -30.46
N ILE A 414 44.02 -0.77 -30.26
CA ILE A 414 44.73 0.35 -30.90
C ILE A 414 46.20 0.34 -30.45
N HIS A 415 46.47 0.20 -29.16
CA HIS A 415 47.85 0.20 -28.66
C HIS A 415 48.67 -0.99 -29.17
N ARG A 416 48.06 -2.18 -29.27
CA ARG A 416 48.66 -3.36 -29.93
C ARG A 416 49.03 -3.09 -31.39
N ARG A 417 48.24 -2.28 -32.11
CA ARG A 417 48.58 -1.89 -33.50
C ARG A 417 49.74 -0.89 -33.56
N GLU A 418 49.80 0.05 -32.62
CA GLU A 418 50.97 0.94 -32.48
C GLU A 418 52.26 0.18 -32.16
N SER A 419 52.21 -0.85 -31.30
CA SER A 419 53.40 -1.66 -30.97
C SER A 419 53.82 -2.61 -32.08
N LEU A 420 52.89 -2.99 -32.97
CA LEU A 420 53.18 -3.63 -34.26
C LEU A 420 53.71 -2.65 -35.34
N GLY A 421 53.81 -1.35 -35.04
CA GLY A 421 54.44 -0.34 -35.89
C GLY A 421 53.51 0.54 -36.73
N ASP A 422 52.18 0.35 -36.65
CA ASP A 422 51.22 1.24 -37.34
C ASP A 422 51.35 2.70 -36.81
N ASP A 423 51.10 3.69 -37.67
CA ASP A 423 51.07 5.11 -37.28
C ASP A 423 49.80 5.42 -36.44
N PRO A 424 49.80 6.31 -35.43
CA PRO A 424 48.68 6.44 -34.49
C PRO A 424 47.28 6.59 -35.13
N ARG A 425 47.18 7.25 -36.29
CA ARG A 425 45.92 7.36 -37.05
C ARG A 425 45.48 6.04 -37.71
N GLU A 426 46.42 5.30 -38.30
CA GLU A 426 46.13 4.00 -38.94
C GLU A 426 45.99 2.90 -37.89
N ALA A 427 46.72 2.99 -36.77
CA ALA A 427 46.57 2.13 -35.59
C ALA A 427 45.19 2.32 -34.95
N ALA A 428 44.71 3.56 -34.79
CA ALA A 428 43.35 3.84 -34.36
C ALA A 428 42.31 3.20 -35.31
N ARG A 429 42.47 3.42 -36.62
CA ARG A 429 41.55 2.92 -37.66
C ARG A 429 41.52 1.40 -37.76
N ARG A 430 42.67 0.72 -37.78
CA ARG A 430 42.79 -0.74 -37.85
C ARG A 430 42.43 -1.39 -36.52
N GLY A 431 42.92 -0.83 -35.42
CA GLY A 431 42.68 -1.30 -34.06
C GLY A 431 41.19 -1.34 -33.75
N THR A 432 40.45 -0.24 -33.95
CA THR A 432 38.99 -0.22 -33.77
C THR A 432 38.30 -1.17 -34.74
N ARG A 433 38.71 -1.22 -36.01
CA ARG A 433 38.05 -2.07 -37.02
C ARG A 433 38.18 -3.58 -36.75
N GLU A 434 39.26 -4.03 -36.14
CA GLU A 434 39.45 -5.43 -35.75
C GLU A 434 38.50 -5.89 -34.65
N VAL A 435 38.29 -5.05 -33.62
CA VAL A 435 37.45 -5.41 -32.47
C VAL A 435 35.99 -4.95 -32.60
N PHE A 436 35.68 -4.06 -33.55
CA PHE A 436 34.33 -3.48 -33.71
C PHE A 436 33.20 -4.52 -33.69
N LEU A 437 33.33 -5.62 -34.45
CA LEU A 437 32.29 -6.65 -34.48
C LEU A 437 32.14 -7.37 -33.13
N ALA A 438 33.25 -7.62 -32.41
CA ALA A 438 33.22 -8.27 -31.11
C ALA A 438 32.58 -7.36 -30.05
N VAL A 439 32.97 -6.07 -30.02
CA VAL A 439 32.44 -5.06 -29.08
C VAL A 439 30.95 -4.79 -29.33
N VAL A 440 30.52 -4.70 -30.60
CA VAL A 440 29.09 -4.60 -30.94
C VAL A 440 28.34 -5.85 -30.51
N ALA A 441 28.88 -7.06 -30.76
CA ALA A 441 28.23 -8.31 -30.40
C ALA A 441 28.08 -8.50 -28.88
N SER A 442 29.11 -8.20 -28.08
CA SER A 442 29.05 -8.29 -26.60
C SER A 442 28.11 -7.24 -26.00
N THR A 443 28.07 -6.05 -26.58
CA THR A 443 27.10 -4.99 -26.21
C THR A 443 25.68 -5.46 -26.53
N ALA A 444 25.46 -6.03 -27.72
CA ALA A 444 24.15 -6.50 -28.16
C ALA A 444 23.63 -7.66 -27.29
N THR A 445 24.46 -8.64 -26.89
CA THR A 445 24.00 -9.71 -25.98
C THR A 445 23.59 -9.17 -24.62
N THR A 446 24.30 -8.16 -24.09
CA THR A 446 23.93 -7.49 -22.84
C THR A 446 22.59 -6.76 -22.98
N ILE A 447 22.40 -5.99 -24.06
CA ILE A 447 21.14 -5.29 -24.34
C ILE A 447 20.00 -6.29 -24.52
N ILE A 448 20.18 -7.39 -25.25
CA ILE A 448 19.15 -8.41 -25.46
C ILE A 448 18.67 -8.99 -24.12
N VAL A 449 19.59 -9.39 -23.23
CA VAL A 449 19.26 -9.95 -21.91
C VAL A 449 18.46 -8.98 -21.06
N TRP A 450 18.86 -7.70 -20.99
CA TRP A 450 18.12 -6.69 -20.21
C TRP A 450 16.82 -6.25 -20.89
N SER A 451 16.77 -6.21 -22.22
CA SER A 451 15.58 -5.84 -22.98
C SER A 451 14.45 -6.87 -22.88
N TRP A 452 14.75 -8.12 -22.51
CA TRP A 452 13.73 -9.13 -22.27
C TRP A 452 12.71 -8.71 -21.20
N LEU A 453 13.11 -7.89 -20.20
CA LEU A 453 12.19 -7.35 -19.21
C LEU A 453 11.11 -6.43 -19.80
N PHE A 454 11.30 -5.86 -21.00
CA PHE A 454 10.25 -5.08 -21.68
C PHE A 454 9.20 -5.94 -22.38
N PHE A 455 9.47 -7.25 -22.56
CA PHE A 455 8.57 -8.22 -23.18
C PHE A 455 7.98 -9.22 -22.17
N ALA A 456 8.43 -9.17 -20.91
CA ALA A 456 7.83 -9.92 -19.82
C ALA A 456 6.48 -9.30 -19.42
N ASP A 457 5.59 -10.10 -18.85
CA ASP A 457 4.26 -9.66 -18.44
C ASP A 457 4.36 -8.44 -17.51
N ARG A 458 3.46 -7.47 -17.77
CA ARG A 458 3.37 -6.24 -16.99
C ARG A 458 2.92 -6.59 -15.58
N ASP A 459 3.86 -6.51 -14.65
CA ASP A 459 3.65 -6.52 -13.21
C ASP A 459 4.41 -5.34 -12.60
N VAL A 460 4.02 -4.93 -11.39
CA VAL A 460 4.71 -3.87 -10.64
C VAL A 460 6.22 -4.13 -10.58
N MET A 461 6.64 -5.37 -10.32
CA MET A 461 8.06 -5.75 -10.30
C MET A 461 8.74 -5.65 -11.68
N THR A 462 8.06 -6.11 -12.75
CA THR A 462 8.57 -6.00 -14.13
C THR A 462 8.73 -4.54 -14.54
N ILE A 463 7.79 -3.66 -14.18
CA ILE A 463 7.85 -2.22 -14.46
C ILE A 463 8.99 -1.55 -13.68
N MET A 464 9.10 -1.83 -12.38
CA MET A 464 10.19 -1.34 -11.52
C MET A 464 11.57 -1.77 -12.05
N MET A 465 11.75 -3.06 -12.36
CA MET A 465 13.01 -3.56 -12.90
C MET A 465 13.24 -3.11 -14.36
N GLY A 466 12.17 -2.85 -15.12
CA GLY A 466 12.23 -2.27 -16.47
C GLY A 466 12.87 -0.88 -16.49
N ALA A 467 12.63 -0.04 -15.48
CA ALA A 467 13.32 1.25 -15.34
C ALA A 467 14.84 1.07 -15.12
N CYS A 468 15.24 0.07 -14.31
CA CYS A 468 16.65 -0.31 -14.15
C CYS A 468 17.26 -0.84 -15.46
N ALA A 469 16.54 -1.71 -16.17
CA ALA A 469 16.95 -2.26 -17.47
C ALA A 469 17.11 -1.17 -18.53
N ALA A 470 16.22 -0.17 -18.58
CA ALA A 470 16.32 0.97 -19.48
C ALA A 470 17.61 1.77 -19.24
N ALA A 471 17.91 2.08 -17.97
CA ALA A 471 19.15 2.76 -17.60
C ALA A 471 20.41 1.96 -17.98
N ILE A 472 20.41 0.63 -17.79
CA ILE A 472 21.52 -0.25 -18.19
C ILE A 472 21.68 -0.26 -19.72
N CYS A 473 20.59 -0.51 -20.46
CA CYS A 473 20.60 -0.55 -21.92
C CYS A 473 21.09 0.77 -22.51
N LEU A 474 20.64 1.92 -21.99
CA LEU A 474 21.11 3.24 -22.41
C LEU A 474 22.58 3.48 -22.08
N ALA A 475 23.04 3.14 -20.87
CA ALA A 475 24.45 3.28 -20.49
C ALA A 475 25.38 2.43 -21.37
N VAL A 476 25.01 1.18 -21.62
CA VAL A 476 25.76 0.22 -22.44
C VAL A 476 25.71 0.58 -23.95
N PHE A 477 24.57 1.09 -24.43
CA PHE A 477 24.47 1.63 -25.80
C PHE A 477 25.30 2.90 -25.99
N CYS A 478 25.28 3.81 -25.01
CA CYS A 478 26.13 5.01 -25.04
C CYS A 478 27.62 4.65 -24.92
N SER A 479 28.00 3.63 -24.15
CA SER A 479 29.40 3.15 -24.09
C SER A 479 29.89 2.64 -25.45
N LEU A 480 29.04 1.94 -26.20
CA LEU A 480 29.35 1.49 -27.56
C LEU A 480 29.58 2.67 -28.51
N ILE A 481 28.68 3.68 -28.50
CA ILE A 481 28.86 4.89 -29.32
C ILE A 481 30.19 5.57 -28.97
N VAL A 482 30.48 5.76 -27.70
CA VAL A 482 31.66 6.49 -27.22
C VAL A 482 32.96 5.73 -27.48
N SER A 483 32.97 4.41 -27.29
CA SER A 483 34.14 3.56 -27.58
C SER A 483 34.49 3.49 -29.06
N VAL A 484 33.51 3.62 -29.97
CA VAL A 484 33.75 3.64 -31.41
C VAL A 484 34.05 5.05 -31.96
N THR A 485 33.65 6.12 -31.26
CA THR A 485 33.80 7.52 -31.75
C THR A 485 34.85 8.33 -31.00
N PHE A 486 34.69 8.52 -29.69
CA PHE A 486 35.56 9.35 -28.86
C PHE A 486 36.94 8.73 -28.68
N ILE A 487 37.02 7.43 -28.41
CA ILE A 487 38.30 6.76 -28.10
C ILE A 487 39.24 6.73 -29.31
N PRO A 488 38.83 6.37 -30.54
CA PRO A 488 39.74 6.34 -31.68
C PRO A 488 40.18 7.75 -32.09
N LEU A 489 39.28 8.75 -31.95
CA LEU A 489 39.59 10.16 -32.15
C LEU A 489 40.65 10.65 -31.14
N ALA A 490 40.47 10.37 -29.85
CA ALA A 490 41.40 10.76 -28.79
C ALA A 490 42.74 10.02 -28.92
N ALA A 491 42.72 8.71 -29.19
CA ALA A 491 43.93 7.91 -29.39
C ALA A 491 44.76 8.41 -30.58
N ALA A 492 44.12 8.74 -31.71
CA ALA A 492 44.78 9.26 -32.90
C ALA A 492 45.41 10.66 -32.72
N GLN A 493 45.11 11.38 -31.64
CA GLN A 493 45.65 12.70 -31.32
C GLN A 493 46.62 12.70 -30.13
N PHE A 494 46.35 11.94 -29.07
CA PHE A 494 47.06 12.04 -27.79
C PHE A 494 48.01 10.88 -27.51
N THR A 495 47.86 9.74 -28.19
CA THR A 495 48.81 8.62 -28.07
C THR A 495 50.06 8.89 -28.89
N SER A 496 51.19 8.31 -28.48
CA SER A 496 52.49 8.51 -29.14
C SER A 496 53.24 7.19 -29.23
N ARG A 497 53.96 7.01 -30.35
CA ARG A 497 54.91 5.90 -30.53
C ARG A 497 55.83 5.82 -29.32
N GLY A 498 55.92 4.65 -28.72
CA GLY A 498 56.83 4.36 -27.63
C GLY A 498 56.92 2.84 -27.43
N PRO A 499 58.11 2.29 -27.12
CA PRO A 499 58.28 0.86 -26.96
C PRO A 499 57.47 0.33 -25.76
N GLU A 500 56.89 -0.85 -25.90
CA GLU A 500 56.31 -1.57 -24.77
C GLU A 500 57.41 -1.95 -23.78
N ARG A 501 57.21 -1.59 -22.50
CA ARG A 501 57.87 -2.27 -21.39
C ARG A 501 56.84 -3.22 -20.79
N PRO A 502 56.97 -4.56 -20.96
CA PRO A 502 55.99 -5.49 -20.40
C PRO A 502 55.86 -5.26 -18.89
N GLY A 503 54.62 -5.20 -18.41
CA GLY A 503 54.34 -5.03 -16.99
C GLY A 503 55.01 -6.13 -16.18
N PHE A 504 55.60 -5.79 -15.03
CA PHE A 504 56.28 -6.76 -14.15
C PHE A 504 55.35 -7.91 -13.74
N LEU A 505 54.05 -7.62 -13.57
CA LEU A 505 52.99 -8.60 -13.34
C LEU A 505 52.77 -9.51 -14.56
N ILE A 506 52.65 -8.94 -15.77
CA ILE A 506 52.45 -9.68 -17.02
C ILE A 506 53.61 -10.68 -17.24
N GLY A 507 54.85 -10.24 -17.02
CA GLY A 507 56.04 -11.11 -17.13
C GLY A 507 56.07 -12.32 -16.18
N ARG A 508 55.34 -12.27 -15.06
CA ARG A 508 55.21 -13.40 -14.11
C ARG A 508 53.94 -14.23 -14.28
N VAL A 509 52.82 -13.61 -14.65
CA VAL A 509 51.53 -14.29 -14.81
C VAL A 509 51.47 -15.07 -16.13
N VAL A 510 52.00 -14.52 -17.23
CA VAL A 510 51.92 -15.14 -18.55
C VAL A 510 52.59 -16.52 -18.62
N PRO A 511 53.79 -16.77 -18.05
CA PRO A 511 54.38 -18.11 -18.02
C PRO A 511 53.52 -19.13 -17.27
N GLY A 512 52.96 -18.76 -16.12
CA GLY A 512 52.07 -19.61 -15.33
C GLY A 512 50.77 -19.93 -16.07
N TYR A 513 50.14 -18.92 -16.67
CA TYR A 513 48.97 -19.09 -17.52
C TYR A 513 49.25 -20.00 -18.72
N ARG A 514 50.41 -19.84 -19.39
CA ARG A 514 50.81 -20.67 -20.54
C ARG A 514 51.06 -22.12 -20.15
N ALA A 515 51.64 -22.37 -18.97
CA ALA A 515 51.79 -23.71 -18.42
C ALA A 515 50.44 -24.36 -18.10
N LEU A 516 49.53 -23.61 -17.47
CA LEU A 516 48.17 -24.05 -17.17
C LEU A 516 47.39 -24.37 -18.46
N LEU A 517 47.40 -23.47 -19.45
CA LEU A 517 46.76 -23.67 -20.75
C LEU A 517 47.32 -24.92 -21.47
N GLY A 518 48.64 -25.07 -21.45
CA GLY A 518 49.31 -26.25 -22.01
C GLY A 518 48.95 -27.55 -21.27
N TRP A 519 48.63 -27.50 -19.98
CA TRP A 519 48.13 -28.65 -19.22
C TRP A 519 46.66 -28.93 -19.55
N THR A 520 45.80 -27.90 -19.58
CA THR A 520 44.37 -28.07 -19.89
C THR A 520 44.13 -28.63 -21.28
N LEU A 521 44.89 -28.17 -22.28
CA LEU A 521 44.80 -28.70 -23.66
C LEU A 521 45.29 -30.15 -23.76
N ARG A 522 46.29 -30.56 -22.97
CA ARG A 522 46.77 -31.95 -22.90
C ARG A 522 45.77 -32.88 -22.20
N HIS A 523 45.01 -32.37 -21.22
CA HIS A 523 44.05 -33.16 -20.44
C HIS A 523 42.58 -32.79 -20.74
N ARG A 524 42.26 -32.55 -22.01
CA ARG A 524 40.95 -32.04 -22.50
C ARG A 524 39.70 -32.71 -21.89
N PHE A 525 39.75 -34.03 -21.63
CA PHE A 525 38.63 -34.75 -21.02
C PHE A 525 38.52 -34.49 -19.51
N ALA A 526 39.65 -34.47 -18.79
CA ALA A 526 39.68 -34.15 -17.37
C ALA A 526 39.29 -32.68 -17.12
N THR A 527 39.58 -31.77 -18.04
CA THR A 527 39.11 -30.39 -17.95
C THR A 527 37.63 -30.24 -18.27
N LEU A 528 37.10 -31.04 -19.20
CA LEU A 528 35.67 -31.04 -19.49
C LEU A 528 34.87 -31.60 -18.29
N THR A 529 35.35 -32.69 -17.67
CA THR A 529 34.71 -33.22 -16.46
C THR A 529 34.88 -32.29 -15.27
N ALA A 530 36.02 -31.62 -15.11
CA ALA A 530 36.19 -30.58 -14.08
C ALA A 530 35.27 -29.38 -14.30
N LEU A 531 35.06 -28.94 -15.55
CA LEU A 531 34.12 -27.87 -15.88
C LEU A 531 32.67 -28.29 -15.58
N LEU A 532 32.26 -29.50 -15.99
CA LEU A 532 30.94 -30.04 -15.68
C LEU A 532 30.74 -30.23 -14.18
N ALA A 533 31.77 -30.67 -13.45
CA ALA A 533 31.73 -30.77 -11.99
C ALA A 533 31.63 -29.39 -11.31
N LEU A 534 32.23 -28.34 -11.88
CA LEU A 534 32.13 -26.96 -11.38
C LEU A 534 30.78 -26.32 -11.72
N VAL A 535 30.18 -26.63 -12.87
CA VAL A 535 28.79 -26.23 -13.16
C VAL A 535 27.81 -26.99 -12.27
N ALA A 536 28.01 -28.30 -12.07
CA ALA A 536 27.23 -29.10 -11.13
C ALA A 536 27.43 -28.67 -9.67
N SER A 537 28.60 -28.13 -9.29
CA SER A 537 28.80 -27.64 -7.93
C SER A 537 28.00 -26.38 -7.61
N VAL A 538 27.54 -25.61 -8.62
CA VAL A 538 26.60 -24.48 -8.45
C VAL A 538 25.20 -24.95 -8.03
N TRP A 539 24.80 -26.17 -8.37
CA TRP A 539 23.53 -26.76 -7.92
C TRP A 539 23.45 -26.84 -6.38
N TYR A 540 24.56 -27.18 -5.73
CA TYR A 540 24.61 -27.34 -4.27
C TYR A 540 24.26 -26.05 -3.50
N PRO A 541 24.96 -24.91 -3.66
CA PRO A 541 24.56 -23.65 -3.03
C PRO A 541 23.21 -23.16 -3.54
N PHE A 542 22.86 -23.31 -4.83
CA PHE A 542 21.55 -22.88 -5.34
C PHE A 542 20.37 -23.63 -4.69
N SER A 543 20.57 -24.90 -4.31
CA SER A 543 19.60 -25.70 -3.55
C SER A 543 19.53 -25.35 -2.05
N ARG A 544 20.51 -24.62 -1.52
CA ARG A 544 20.65 -24.26 -0.10
C ARG A 544 20.43 -22.77 0.19
N ILE A 545 20.47 -21.91 -0.82
CA ILE A 545 20.18 -20.48 -0.70
C ILE A 545 18.68 -20.27 -0.45
N GLU A 546 18.36 -19.53 0.61
CA GLU A 546 16.99 -19.07 0.87
C GLU A 546 16.53 -18.11 -0.22
N LYS A 547 15.34 -18.36 -0.78
CA LYS A 547 14.72 -17.51 -1.79
C LYS A 547 13.68 -16.62 -1.10
N ASN A 548 13.90 -15.31 -1.12
CA ASN A 548 12.99 -14.30 -0.56
C ASN A 548 12.55 -13.35 -1.68
N PHE A 549 11.29 -12.92 -1.67
CA PHE A 549 10.68 -12.17 -2.79
C PHE A 549 10.98 -10.66 -2.77
N GLU A 550 11.19 -10.08 -1.58
CA GLU A 550 11.63 -8.69 -1.41
C GLU A 550 13.05 -8.61 -0.80
N PRO A 551 13.84 -7.58 -1.15
CA PRO A 551 15.09 -7.28 -0.46
C PRO A 551 14.81 -6.88 0.98
N ARG A 552 15.69 -7.27 1.91
CA ARG A 552 15.59 -6.86 3.33
C ARG A 552 15.66 -5.33 3.44
N SER A 553 14.54 -4.68 3.77
CA SER A 553 14.61 -3.32 4.31
C SER A 553 15.36 -3.39 5.64
N GLN A 554 16.43 -2.60 5.77
CA GLN A 554 17.04 -2.33 7.08
C GLN A 554 16.14 -1.34 7.83
N ASP A 555 14.93 -1.80 8.18
CA ASP A 555 13.97 -1.01 8.90
C ASP A 555 14.48 -0.78 10.32
N ARG A 556 14.62 0.51 10.68
CA ARG A 556 15.11 0.95 11.98
C ARG A 556 14.16 0.66 13.14
N ALA A 557 13.07 -0.08 12.93
CA ALA A 557 11.97 -0.23 13.86
C ALA A 557 11.67 -1.70 14.16
N VAL A 558 11.59 -2.04 15.44
CA VAL A 558 11.03 -3.32 15.90
C VAL A 558 9.56 -3.10 16.27
N SER A 559 8.67 -3.98 15.82
CA SER A 559 7.22 -3.87 16.06
C SER A 559 6.76 -4.84 17.14
N ILE A 560 6.00 -4.33 18.11
CA ILE A 560 5.31 -5.08 19.16
C ILE A 560 3.82 -5.03 18.82
N ASN A 561 3.25 -6.19 18.50
CA ASN A 561 1.84 -6.36 18.18
C ASN A 561 1.06 -6.78 19.44
N TYR A 562 -0.18 -6.31 19.56
CA TYR A 562 -1.06 -6.59 20.71
C TYR A 562 -2.21 -7.50 20.25
N GLU A 563 -2.14 -8.80 20.55
CA GLU A 563 -3.28 -9.71 20.39
C GLU A 563 -4.19 -9.58 21.63
N ILE A 564 -5.26 -8.80 21.50
CA ILE A 564 -6.25 -8.56 22.56
C ILE A 564 -7.31 -9.66 22.54
N ALA A 565 -7.65 -10.21 23.71
CA ALA A 565 -8.59 -11.33 23.82
C ALA A 565 -10.06 -10.95 23.56
N ASP A 566 -10.47 -9.74 23.97
CA ASP A 566 -11.84 -9.22 23.92
C ASP A 566 -11.90 -7.89 23.14
N PRO A 567 -12.91 -7.66 22.26
CA PRO A 567 -13.15 -6.35 21.66
C PRO A 567 -13.30 -5.28 22.74
N SER A 568 -12.39 -4.31 22.72
CA SER A 568 -12.18 -3.32 23.79
C SER A 568 -12.27 -1.90 23.22
N THR A 569 -12.69 -0.94 24.04
CA THR A 569 -12.78 0.46 23.63
C THR A 569 -11.40 1.11 23.58
N LYS A 570 -11.27 2.20 22.81
CA LYS A 570 -10.04 2.98 22.66
C LYS A 570 -9.39 3.31 24.00
N GLU A 571 -10.17 3.66 25.01
CA GLU A 571 -9.66 4.01 26.35
C GLU A 571 -8.98 2.82 27.03
N VAL A 572 -9.57 1.62 26.95
CA VAL A 572 -9.00 0.39 27.52
C VAL A 572 -7.74 -0.03 26.74
N LEU A 573 -7.74 0.12 25.42
CA LEU A 573 -6.57 -0.12 24.58
C LEU A 573 -5.44 0.87 24.91
N GLN A 574 -5.77 2.13 25.15
CA GLN A 574 -4.83 3.16 25.59
C GLN A 574 -4.21 2.81 26.96
N GLU A 575 -4.98 2.28 27.91
CA GLU A 575 -4.44 1.80 29.20
C GLU A 575 -3.42 0.65 29.01
N TYR A 576 -3.70 -0.32 28.13
CA TYR A 576 -2.76 -1.40 27.83
C TYR A 576 -1.48 -0.92 27.13
N VAL A 577 -1.62 -0.04 26.14
CA VAL A 577 -0.48 0.56 25.43
C VAL A 577 0.36 1.41 26.39
N THR A 578 -0.26 2.25 27.20
CA THR A 578 0.46 3.14 28.14
C THR A 578 1.31 2.36 29.15
N GLN A 579 0.85 1.17 29.59
CA GLN A 579 1.65 0.29 30.47
C GLN A 579 2.93 -0.21 29.77
N VAL A 580 2.84 -0.63 28.51
CA VAL A 580 4.00 -1.09 27.73
C VAL A 580 4.90 0.08 27.34
N GLU A 581 4.34 1.23 26.98
CA GLU A 581 5.10 2.45 26.69
C GLU A 581 5.89 2.93 27.90
N THR A 582 5.29 2.95 29.08
CA THR A 582 5.99 3.33 30.33
C THR A 582 7.15 2.35 30.59
N TRP A 583 6.89 1.04 30.49
CA TRP A 583 7.91 0.00 30.66
C TRP A 583 9.08 0.12 29.66
N LEU A 584 8.80 0.52 28.42
CA LEU A 584 9.79 0.79 27.39
C LEU A 584 10.60 2.05 27.72
N LEU A 585 9.92 3.17 27.98
CA LEU A 585 10.53 4.48 28.23
C LEU A 585 11.43 4.47 29.47
N ASP A 586 11.04 3.77 30.54
CA ASP A 586 11.87 3.55 31.73
C ASP A 586 13.18 2.80 31.44
N ARG A 587 13.25 2.07 30.31
CA ARG A 587 14.42 1.28 29.87
C ARG A 587 15.03 1.79 28.56
N ARG A 588 14.76 3.03 28.17
CA ARG A 588 15.25 3.64 26.91
C ARG A 588 16.76 3.47 26.73
N ASP A 589 17.53 3.74 27.78
CA ASP A 589 19.00 3.67 27.76
C ASP A 589 19.54 2.22 27.80
N GLU A 590 18.81 1.28 28.42
CA GLU A 590 19.18 -0.16 28.49
C GLU A 590 18.89 -0.90 27.17
N LEU A 591 17.79 -0.53 26.52
CA LEU A 591 17.35 -1.09 25.25
C LEU A 591 17.98 -0.36 24.04
N GLY A 592 18.47 0.87 24.23
CA GLY A 592 19.26 1.61 23.23
C GLY A 592 18.43 2.16 22.06
N PHE A 593 17.17 2.52 22.31
CA PHE A 593 16.27 3.05 21.27
C PHE A 593 16.12 4.58 21.33
N SER A 594 15.84 5.18 20.17
CA SER A 594 15.52 6.60 20.02
C SER A 594 14.07 6.89 20.43
N ASP A 595 13.09 6.55 19.59
CA ASP A 595 11.69 6.94 19.79
C ASP A 595 10.74 5.73 19.85
N VAL A 596 9.61 5.90 20.54
CA VAL A 596 8.50 4.94 20.61
C VAL A 596 7.27 5.56 19.96
N TYR A 597 6.65 4.86 19.02
CA TYR A 597 5.38 5.25 18.42
C TYR A 597 4.35 4.15 18.64
N SER A 598 3.17 4.48 19.18
CA SER A 598 2.09 3.52 19.33
C SER A 598 0.85 3.95 18.57
N PHE A 599 0.15 2.98 18.01
CA PHE A 599 -1.15 3.13 17.35
C PHE A 599 -2.11 2.09 17.90
N PHE A 600 -3.27 2.53 18.37
CA PHE A 600 -4.32 1.68 18.93
C PHE A 600 -5.66 2.03 18.32
N SER A 601 -6.52 1.03 18.06
CA SER A 601 -7.83 1.22 17.42
C SER A 601 -8.82 0.16 17.89
N GLU A 602 -10.10 0.55 17.97
CA GLU A 602 -11.23 -0.34 18.23
C GLU A 602 -11.51 -1.29 17.05
N GLU A 603 -11.11 -0.92 15.81
CA GLU A 603 -11.35 -1.70 14.59
C GLU A 603 -10.05 -2.30 14.01
N TRP A 604 -8.95 -1.54 14.05
CA TRP A 604 -7.64 -1.95 13.53
C TRP A 604 -6.74 -2.56 14.62
N ARG A 605 -5.70 -3.30 14.22
CA ARG A 605 -4.75 -3.89 15.17
C ARG A 605 -3.97 -2.82 15.93
N THR A 606 -3.78 -3.06 17.22
CA THR A 606 -2.97 -2.22 18.11
C THR A 606 -1.49 -2.66 18.06
N LEU A 607 -0.58 -1.68 17.97
CA LEU A 607 0.86 -1.89 17.83
C LEU A 607 1.69 -0.78 18.50
N THR A 608 2.93 -1.12 18.86
CA THR A 608 3.97 -0.19 19.30
C THR A 608 5.24 -0.46 18.51
N GLN A 609 5.81 0.58 17.91
CA GLN A 609 7.07 0.56 17.17
C GLN A 609 8.16 1.25 17.98
N VAL A 610 9.32 0.60 18.05
CA VAL A 610 10.51 1.06 18.78
C VAL A 610 11.62 1.32 17.76
N TYR A 611 12.01 2.58 17.59
CA TYR A 611 12.97 3.03 16.59
C TYR A 611 14.41 3.11 17.14
N LEU A 612 15.38 2.50 16.45
CA LEU A 612 16.81 2.65 16.76
C LEU A 612 17.36 4.00 16.23
N PRO A 613 18.37 4.59 16.91
CA PRO A 613 19.00 5.85 16.48
C PRO A 613 19.63 5.82 15.08
N ASP A 614 19.79 7.00 14.49
CA ASP A 614 20.40 7.19 13.17
C ASP A 614 21.82 6.59 13.12
N GLY A 615 22.07 5.72 12.14
CA GLY A 615 23.37 5.08 11.93
C GLY A 615 23.71 3.91 12.86
N GLN A 616 22.89 3.61 13.87
CA GLN A 616 23.11 2.45 14.77
C GLN A 616 22.30 1.20 14.37
N ALA A 617 21.35 1.33 13.45
CA ALA A 617 20.49 0.24 12.98
C ALA A 617 21.23 -0.73 12.02
N SER A 618 21.99 -1.66 12.60
CA SER A 618 22.50 -2.87 11.91
C SER A 618 21.52 -4.04 12.08
N GLU A 619 21.50 -5.02 11.16
CA GLU A 619 20.71 -6.26 11.31
C GLU A 619 20.96 -6.94 12.67
N GLU A 620 22.21 -6.96 13.12
CA GLU A 620 22.63 -7.53 14.41
C GLU A 620 22.01 -6.77 15.59
N SER A 621 22.00 -5.43 15.55
CA SER A 621 21.39 -4.59 16.59
C SER A 621 19.86 -4.73 16.65
N ILE A 622 19.21 -4.90 15.50
CA ILE A 622 17.75 -5.07 15.39
C ILE A 622 17.35 -6.46 15.93
N ASN A 623 18.10 -7.51 15.55
CA ASN A 623 17.89 -8.86 16.07
C ASN A 623 18.16 -8.92 17.59
N ALA A 624 19.24 -8.28 18.08
CA ALA A 624 19.54 -8.20 19.50
C ALA A 624 18.45 -7.45 20.29
N LEU A 625 17.93 -6.34 19.75
CA LEU A 625 16.78 -5.65 20.35
C LEU A 625 15.53 -6.53 20.35
N ARG A 626 15.26 -7.26 19.27
CA ARG A 626 14.12 -8.19 19.17
C ARG A 626 14.20 -9.32 20.20
N GLU A 627 15.37 -9.93 20.39
CA GLU A 627 15.58 -10.96 21.41
C GLU A 627 15.44 -10.39 22.84
N LYS A 628 16.04 -9.22 23.11
CA LYS A 628 15.88 -8.51 24.39
C LYS A 628 14.42 -8.20 24.70
N LEU A 629 13.65 -7.73 23.72
CA LEU A 629 12.21 -7.46 23.89
C LEU A 629 11.44 -8.76 24.13
N ARG A 630 11.63 -9.79 23.29
CA ARG A 630 10.96 -11.10 23.44
C ARG A 630 11.20 -11.74 24.82
N ALA A 631 12.39 -11.59 25.40
CA ALA A 631 12.73 -12.15 26.70
C ALA A 631 12.14 -11.38 27.89
N ASN A 632 11.91 -10.06 27.77
CA ASN A 632 11.65 -9.18 28.92
C ASN A 632 10.29 -8.47 28.90
N LEU A 633 9.47 -8.63 27.84
CA LEU A 633 8.16 -7.98 27.72
C LEU A 633 7.28 -8.18 28.97
N PRO A 634 6.56 -7.14 29.44
CA PRO A 634 5.68 -7.24 30.59
C PRO A 634 4.44 -8.09 30.28
N VAL A 635 4.00 -8.89 31.25
CA VAL A 635 2.76 -9.69 31.13
C VAL A 635 1.56 -8.80 31.44
N VAL A 636 0.83 -8.39 30.42
CA VAL A 636 -0.40 -7.58 30.54
C VAL A 636 -1.63 -8.50 30.58
N PRO A 637 -2.48 -8.47 31.63
CA PRO A 637 -3.66 -9.32 31.70
C PRO A 637 -4.66 -9.06 30.56
N GLY A 638 -5.01 -10.10 29.81
CA GLY A 638 -5.97 -10.03 28.69
C GLY A 638 -5.37 -9.65 27.33
N VAL A 639 -4.07 -9.38 27.27
CA VAL A 639 -3.33 -9.06 26.04
C VAL A 639 -2.11 -9.96 25.90
N LYS A 640 -1.93 -10.55 24.73
CA LYS A 640 -0.70 -11.27 24.37
C LYS A 640 0.15 -10.36 23.47
N LEU A 641 1.37 -10.06 23.93
CA LEU A 641 2.32 -9.21 23.22
C LEU A 641 3.24 -10.08 22.35
N GLU A 642 3.37 -9.73 21.06
CA GLU A 642 4.19 -10.46 20.09
C GLU A 642 5.19 -9.52 19.40
N VAL A 643 6.47 -9.89 19.36
CA VAL A 643 7.50 -9.08 18.67
C VAL A 643 7.71 -9.58 17.24
N GLY A 644 6.96 -8.99 16.32
CA GLY A 644 6.96 -9.32 14.90
C GLY A 644 7.94 -8.47 14.08
N ASP A 645 8.24 -8.94 12.87
CA ASP A 645 8.70 -8.04 11.81
C ASP A 645 7.51 -7.17 11.34
N ARG A 646 7.79 -5.91 10.96
CA ARG A 646 6.87 -4.82 10.61
C ARG A 646 5.49 -5.21 10.05
N MET A 647 4.43 -4.55 10.54
CA MET A 647 3.02 -4.87 10.24
C MET A 647 2.59 -4.63 8.77
N TRP A 648 1.79 -5.58 8.28
CA TRP A 648 1.17 -5.76 6.94
C TRP A 648 0.51 -4.53 6.26
N TRP A 649 0.12 -3.48 6.99
CA TRP A 649 -0.78 -2.45 6.44
C TRP A 649 -0.09 -1.38 5.58
N GLN A 650 1.21 -1.13 5.77
CA GLN A 650 1.86 0.07 5.21
C GLN A 650 2.39 -0.08 3.77
N ARG A 651 2.28 -1.28 3.19
CA ARG A 651 2.51 -1.59 1.77
C ARG A 651 1.53 -2.67 1.35
N GLY A 652 0.76 -2.43 0.30
CA GLY A 652 -0.29 -3.34 -0.13
C GLY A 652 0.25 -4.71 -0.58
N GLY A 653 -0.07 -5.75 0.19
CA GLY A 653 0.23 -7.15 -0.10
C GLY A 653 1.53 -7.65 0.55
N ALA A 654 1.43 -8.75 1.30
CA ALA A 654 2.47 -9.75 1.63
C ALA A 654 3.92 -9.28 1.98
N SER A 655 4.14 -8.02 2.36
CA SER A 655 5.47 -7.43 2.62
C SER A 655 6.00 -7.77 4.03
N GLY A 656 6.07 -9.06 4.34
CA GLY A 656 6.52 -9.60 5.63
C GLY A 656 7.45 -10.81 5.46
N ARG A 657 8.56 -10.84 6.20
CA ARG A 657 9.59 -11.91 6.11
C ARG A 657 8.94 -13.29 6.31
N ARG A 658 8.99 -14.13 5.26
CA ARG A 658 8.53 -15.54 5.26
C ARG A 658 7.04 -15.73 5.60
N MET A 659 6.18 -14.75 5.33
CA MET A 659 4.74 -14.92 5.51
C MET A 659 4.15 -15.79 4.40
N VAL A 660 3.48 -16.89 4.77
CA VAL A 660 2.68 -17.72 3.87
C VAL A 660 1.21 -17.48 4.23
N SER A 661 0.44 -16.89 3.31
CA SER A 661 -1.01 -16.80 3.42
C SER A 661 -1.69 -18.03 2.84
N VAL A 662 -2.77 -18.47 3.48
CA VAL A 662 -3.69 -19.48 2.95
C VAL A 662 -5.06 -18.82 2.87
N GLU A 663 -5.56 -18.65 1.66
CA GLU A 663 -6.88 -18.08 1.40
C GLU A 663 -7.89 -19.22 1.21
N LEU A 664 -9.02 -19.14 1.89
CA LEU A 664 -10.12 -20.10 1.79
C LEU A 664 -11.30 -19.42 1.12
N ALA A 665 -11.71 -19.94 -0.04
CA ALA A 665 -12.83 -19.43 -0.81
C ALA A 665 -14.05 -20.36 -0.72
N GLY A 666 -15.25 -19.78 -0.65
CA GLY A 666 -16.52 -20.50 -0.53
C GLY A 666 -17.67 -19.53 -0.27
N GLU A 667 -18.90 -20.03 -0.40
CA GLU A 667 -20.13 -19.21 -0.32
C GLU A 667 -20.60 -18.95 1.12
N ASP A 668 -20.26 -19.83 2.07
CA ASP A 668 -20.68 -19.75 3.47
C ASP A 668 -19.55 -19.28 4.39
N ALA A 669 -19.65 -18.03 4.84
CA ALA A 669 -18.68 -17.41 5.74
C ALA A 669 -18.62 -18.07 7.13
N GLU A 670 -19.72 -18.63 7.66
CA GLU A 670 -19.69 -19.31 8.97
C GLU A 670 -18.92 -20.64 8.85
N TYR A 671 -19.12 -21.38 7.75
CA TYR A 671 -18.41 -22.63 7.50
C TYR A 671 -16.92 -22.41 7.18
N LEU A 672 -16.59 -21.36 6.42
CA LEU A 672 -15.20 -20.96 6.18
C LEU A 672 -14.47 -20.61 7.48
N GLU A 673 -15.14 -19.99 8.46
CA GLU A 673 -14.54 -19.70 9.77
C GLU A 673 -14.17 -20.98 10.53
N GLU A 674 -15.03 -22.00 10.51
CA GLU A 674 -14.76 -23.30 11.15
C GLU A 674 -13.52 -23.97 10.53
N ILE A 675 -13.45 -24.04 9.19
CA ILE A 675 -12.29 -24.60 8.47
C ILE A 675 -11.03 -23.78 8.73
N ALA A 676 -11.12 -22.45 8.77
CA ALA A 676 -9.99 -21.56 8.99
C ALA A 676 -9.38 -21.70 10.40
N ARG A 677 -10.20 -21.96 11.43
CA ARG A 677 -9.71 -22.28 12.80
C ARG A 677 -9.06 -23.67 12.88
N ASP A 678 -9.60 -24.64 12.14
CA ASP A 678 -9.00 -25.96 11.98
C ASP A 678 -7.63 -25.88 11.27
N ALA A 679 -7.54 -25.04 10.24
CA ALA A 679 -6.30 -24.74 9.53
C ALA A 679 -5.29 -24.00 10.42
N GLU A 680 -5.70 -22.97 11.18
CA GLU A 680 -4.86 -22.28 12.18
C GLU A 680 -4.24 -23.26 13.18
N THR A 681 -5.04 -24.20 13.68
CA THR A 681 -4.58 -25.22 14.64
C THR A 681 -3.51 -26.12 14.02
N ARG A 682 -3.72 -26.61 12.80
CA ARG A 682 -2.74 -27.47 12.10
C ARG A 682 -1.48 -26.70 11.67
N LEU A 683 -1.61 -25.44 11.30
CA LEU A 683 -0.48 -24.59 10.95
C LEU A 683 0.43 -24.31 12.16
N ARG A 684 -0.13 -24.24 13.38
CA ARG A 684 0.65 -24.13 14.63
C ARG A 684 1.43 -25.39 15.01
N GLU A 685 1.09 -26.55 14.44
CA GLU A 685 1.85 -27.80 14.65
C GLU A 685 3.10 -27.88 13.76
N VAL A 686 3.26 -26.97 12.79
CA VAL A 686 4.43 -26.91 11.90
C VAL A 686 5.63 -26.35 12.67
N PRO A 687 6.75 -27.08 12.81
CA PRO A 687 7.86 -26.68 13.70
C PRO A 687 8.62 -25.42 13.25
N ASP A 688 8.55 -25.07 11.96
CA ASP A 688 9.16 -23.85 11.41
C ASP A 688 8.20 -22.63 11.45
N ALA A 689 6.94 -22.80 11.88
CA ALA A 689 5.96 -21.72 11.95
C ALA A 689 6.15 -20.90 13.24
N ILE A 690 6.82 -19.75 13.13
CA ILE A 690 7.14 -18.87 14.26
C ILE A 690 5.88 -18.16 14.78
N GLU A 691 5.08 -17.60 13.86
CA GLU A 691 3.87 -16.81 14.14
C GLU A 691 2.77 -17.28 13.18
N VAL A 692 1.61 -17.66 13.72
CA VAL A 692 0.45 -18.16 12.94
C VAL A 692 -0.78 -17.35 13.31
N TRP A 693 -1.27 -16.56 12.34
CA TRP A 693 -2.47 -15.73 12.49
C TRP A 693 -3.68 -16.44 11.89
N GLY A 694 -4.69 -16.69 12.74
CA GLY A 694 -5.99 -17.17 12.30
C GLY A 694 -6.92 -16.04 11.82
N PRO A 695 -8.11 -16.40 11.31
CA PRO A 695 -9.15 -15.43 10.97
C PRO A 695 -9.59 -14.65 12.23
N SER A 696 -9.39 -13.33 12.24
CA SER A 696 -9.87 -12.49 13.34
C SER A 696 -11.35 -12.09 13.17
N LEU A 697 -12.21 -13.06 12.91
CA LEU A 697 -13.67 -12.94 13.04
C LEU A 697 -14.12 -13.11 14.50
N ARG A 698 -13.28 -12.73 15.48
CA ARG A 698 -13.69 -12.51 16.88
C ARG A 698 -14.54 -11.24 16.93
N GLY A 699 -15.76 -11.36 16.41
CA GLY A 699 -16.63 -10.23 16.11
C GLY A 699 -16.89 -9.36 17.31
N ALA A 700 -17.04 -8.05 17.04
CA ALA A 700 -17.59 -7.12 18.01
C ALA A 700 -18.87 -7.69 18.60
N LYS A 701 -19.05 -7.56 19.93
CA LYS A 701 -20.19 -8.14 20.66
C LYS A 701 -21.50 -7.53 20.14
N GLU A 702 -22.20 -8.24 19.27
CA GLU A 702 -23.47 -7.80 18.67
C GLU A 702 -24.59 -7.74 19.72
N VAL A 703 -25.48 -6.77 19.60
CA VAL A 703 -26.76 -6.76 20.32
C VAL A 703 -27.90 -6.70 19.32
N ARG A 704 -28.49 -7.87 19.04
CA ARG A 704 -29.63 -8.01 18.14
C ARG A 704 -30.92 -7.56 18.81
N VAL A 705 -31.69 -6.71 18.13
CA VAL A 705 -33.00 -6.24 18.58
C VAL A 705 -34.09 -6.84 17.67
N GLU A 706 -34.62 -8.00 18.07
CA GLU A 706 -35.70 -8.67 17.34
C GLU A 706 -37.05 -8.03 17.70
N ILE A 707 -37.75 -7.47 16.71
CA ILE A 707 -39.02 -6.78 16.90
C ILE A 707 -40.18 -7.77 16.67
N ASP A 708 -40.87 -8.12 17.76
CA ASP A 708 -42.12 -8.89 17.70
C ASP A 708 -43.20 -8.07 16.99
N SER A 709 -43.46 -8.42 15.72
CA SER A 709 -44.35 -7.67 14.85
C SER A 709 -45.83 -7.79 15.23
N GLU A 710 -46.24 -8.89 15.86
CA GLU A 710 -47.61 -9.10 16.33
C GLU A 710 -47.89 -8.23 17.55
N ARG A 711 -46.97 -8.22 18.53
CA ARG A 711 -47.07 -7.34 19.69
C ARG A 711 -47.02 -5.87 19.28
N ALA A 712 -46.10 -5.47 18.41
CA ALA A 712 -46.03 -4.09 17.91
C ALA A 712 -47.38 -3.64 17.33
N ARG A 713 -48.00 -4.46 16.47
CA ARG A 713 -49.32 -4.21 15.89
C ARG A 713 -50.45 -4.18 16.94
N ALA A 714 -50.41 -5.05 17.95
CA ALA A 714 -51.39 -5.06 19.04
C ALA A 714 -51.39 -3.75 19.86
N TYR A 715 -50.23 -3.09 20.00
CA TYR A 715 -50.10 -1.76 20.60
C TYR A 715 -50.34 -0.60 19.60
N GLY A 716 -50.74 -0.90 18.36
CA GLY A 716 -51.00 0.10 17.32
C GLY A 716 -49.74 0.70 16.67
N VAL A 717 -48.58 0.07 16.85
CA VAL A 717 -47.29 0.56 16.36
C VAL A 717 -46.84 -0.27 15.14
N ARG A 718 -46.39 0.40 14.07
CA ARG A 718 -45.77 -0.31 12.94
C ARG A 718 -44.34 -0.72 13.33
N PRO A 719 -43.88 -1.94 13.03
CA PRO A 719 -42.51 -2.37 13.33
C PRO A 719 -41.43 -1.42 12.78
N SER A 720 -41.68 -0.80 11.62
CA SER A 720 -40.79 0.21 11.04
C SER A 720 -40.58 1.44 11.91
N ILE A 721 -41.58 1.88 12.68
CA ILE A 721 -41.44 3.01 13.62
C ILE A 721 -40.54 2.63 14.80
N VAL A 722 -40.63 1.38 15.25
CA VAL A 722 -39.74 0.84 16.31
C VAL A 722 -38.31 0.73 15.79
N ALA A 723 -38.12 0.25 14.56
CA ALA A 723 -36.81 0.20 13.90
C ALA A 723 -36.21 1.61 13.67
N GLU A 724 -37.01 2.57 13.20
CA GLU A 724 -36.59 3.97 13.00
C GLU A 724 -36.15 4.62 14.33
N ALA A 725 -36.88 4.36 15.42
CA ALA A 725 -36.50 4.83 16.76
C ALA A 725 -35.21 4.18 17.29
N VAL A 726 -35.01 2.87 17.08
CA VAL A 726 -33.76 2.18 17.42
C VAL A 726 -32.59 2.74 16.60
N ASN A 727 -32.77 2.92 15.30
CA ASN A 727 -31.75 3.45 14.39
C ASN A 727 -31.29 4.85 14.81
N LEU A 728 -32.25 5.77 15.05
CA LEU A 728 -32.00 7.13 15.54
C LEU A 728 -31.29 7.14 16.91
N SER A 729 -31.54 6.14 17.76
CA SER A 729 -30.94 6.05 19.10
C SER A 729 -29.47 5.61 19.07
N PHE A 730 -29.15 4.58 18.27
CA PHE A 730 -27.85 3.88 18.34
C PHE A 730 -26.89 4.21 17.21
N ARG A 731 -27.38 4.23 15.96
CA ARG A 731 -26.56 4.49 14.77
C ARG A 731 -26.32 5.97 14.57
N GLY A 732 -27.35 6.77 14.88
CA GLY A 732 -27.42 8.15 14.48
C GLY A 732 -27.74 8.30 13.00
N GLN A 733 -27.97 9.53 12.57
CA GLN A 733 -28.13 9.89 11.16
C GLN A 733 -27.23 11.08 10.84
N ARG A 734 -26.75 11.13 9.60
CA ARG A 734 -26.10 12.31 9.03
C ARG A 734 -27.17 13.16 8.33
N LEU A 735 -27.11 14.47 8.55
CA LEU A 735 -27.92 15.46 7.83
C LEU A 735 -27.03 16.22 6.83
N ARG A 736 -27.67 17.07 6.02
CA ARG A 736 -26.96 17.98 5.11
C ARG A 736 -25.97 18.86 5.89
N ARG A 737 -24.77 19.02 5.32
CA ARG A 737 -23.70 19.84 5.91
C ARG A 737 -24.17 21.29 6.11
N PHE A 738 -23.58 21.95 7.10
CA PHE A 738 -23.90 23.33 7.46
C PHE A 738 -22.67 24.23 7.31
N ALA A 739 -22.82 25.40 6.70
CA ALA A 739 -21.75 26.39 6.53
C ALA A 739 -21.63 27.31 7.76
N ALA A 740 -20.81 26.90 8.72
CA ALA A 740 -20.40 27.71 9.86
C ALA A 740 -19.40 28.82 9.45
N SER A 741 -19.09 29.73 10.37
CA SER A 741 -18.11 30.79 10.15
C SER A 741 -16.67 30.29 9.93
N SER A 742 -16.34 29.06 10.34
CA SER A 742 -15.02 28.44 10.13
C SER A 742 -14.95 27.44 8.97
N GLY A 743 -16.08 26.97 8.44
CA GLY A 743 -16.14 26.03 7.31
C GLY A 743 -17.47 25.27 7.20
N GLU A 744 -17.55 24.27 6.31
CA GLU A 744 -18.61 23.27 6.35
C GLU A 744 -18.38 22.33 7.54
N LEU A 745 -19.36 22.22 8.45
CA LEU A 745 -19.36 21.25 9.54
C LEU A 745 -20.26 20.06 9.15
N GLU A 746 -19.79 18.85 9.44
CA GLU A 746 -20.64 17.65 9.37
C GLU A 746 -21.58 17.57 10.58
N TRP A 747 -22.64 16.77 10.45
CA TRP A 747 -23.66 16.59 11.48
C TRP A 747 -23.85 15.12 11.80
N CYS A 748 -23.87 14.78 13.08
CA CYS A 748 -24.31 13.48 13.58
C CYS A 748 -25.24 13.69 14.79
N SER A 749 -26.47 13.17 14.72
CA SER A 749 -27.27 12.95 15.93
C SER A 749 -26.88 11.63 16.59
N ASP A 750 -26.50 11.58 17.87
CA ASP A 750 -26.16 10.32 18.54
C ASP A 750 -26.54 10.35 20.03
N SER A 751 -27.41 9.46 20.51
CA SER A 751 -28.00 9.58 21.86
C SER A 751 -27.12 9.06 23.02
N ARG A 752 -25.84 8.72 22.76
CA ARG A 752 -24.92 8.01 23.70
C ARG A 752 -24.41 8.83 24.90
N ARG A 753 -25.29 9.29 25.80
CA ARG A 753 -24.86 9.82 27.12
C ARG A 753 -25.36 9.07 28.36
N THR A 754 -25.92 7.87 28.19
CA THR A 754 -26.12 6.90 29.30
C THR A 754 -24.82 6.17 29.61
N ARG A 755 -24.00 6.74 30.52
CA ARG A 755 -22.74 6.16 31.05
C ARG A 755 -22.93 4.91 31.93
N SER A 756 -23.72 3.92 31.49
CA SER A 756 -23.94 2.69 32.26
C SER A 756 -23.95 1.46 31.35
N PRO A 757 -23.24 0.37 31.71
CA PRO A 757 -23.31 -0.92 30.99
C PRO A 757 -24.67 -1.62 31.16
N VAL A 758 -25.59 -1.01 31.93
CA VAL A 758 -26.98 -1.43 32.06
C VAL A 758 -27.77 -0.87 30.88
N PHE A 759 -27.94 -1.70 29.85
CA PHE A 759 -28.98 -1.53 28.82
C PHE A 759 -30.29 -1.03 29.45
N PRO A 760 -30.93 0.02 28.93
CA PRO A 760 -32.17 0.53 29.54
C PRO A 760 -33.21 -0.59 29.56
N ARG A 761 -33.57 -1.07 30.77
CA ARG A 761 -34.49 -2.21 30.96
C ARG A 761 -35.89 -1.97 30.36
N SER A 762 -36.18 -0.73 29.99
CA SER A 762 -37.36 -0.33 29.21
C SER A 762 -37.02 0.85 28.30
N LEU A 763 -37.29 0.74 27.00
CA LEU A 763 -37.46 1.88 26.10
C LEU A 763 -38.90 2.43 26.25
N SER A 764 -39.04 3.74 26.41
CA SER A 764 -40.30 4.45 26.72
C SER A 764 -41.05 4.91 25.46
N CYS A 765 -41.45 3.98 24.58
CA CYS A 765 -42.22 4.35 23.38
C CYS A 765 -43.70 4.57 23.71
N ARG A 766 -44.15 5.85 23.77
CA ARG A 766 -45.56 6.25 23.93
C ARG A 766 -46.16 6.63 22.57
N CYS A 767 -46.95 5.73 21.98
CA CYS A 767 -47.69 6.03 20.76
C CYS A 767 -49.02 6.75 21.06
N ARG A 768 -49.37 7.74 20.22
CA ARG A 768 -50.58 8.55 20.34
C ARG A 768 -51.72 7.94 19.51
N ARG A 769 -52.84 7.59 20.14
CA ARG A 769 -54.07 7.22 19.43
C ARG A 769 -54.89 8.48 19.15
N LEU A 770 -55.06 8.85 17.87
CA LEU A 770 -55.98 9.91 17.46
C LEU A 770 -57.42 9.40 17.48
N GLN A 771 -57.98 9.33 18.69
CA GLN A 771 -59.40 9.38 19.09
C GLN A 771 -59.54 8.68 20.46
N GLY A 772 -60.21 9.33 21.42
CA GLY A 772 -60.59 8.69 22.69
C GLY A 772 -59.56 8.74 23.85
N GLY A 773 -59.01 9.92 24.15
CA GLY A 773 -58.81 10.39 25.54
C GLY A 773 -58.08 9.53 26.59
N ARG A 774 -57.25 8.54 26.23
CA ARG A 774 -56.43 7.77 27.20
C ARG A 774 -54.95 7.70 26.78
N TYR A 775 -54.07 8.09 27.69
CA TYR A 775 -52.63 7.91 27.57
C TYR A 775 -52.27 6.44 27.84
N LEU A 776 -51.67 5.76 26.87
CA LEU A 776 -51.04 4.45 27.07
C LEU A 776 -49.54 4.64 27.32
N SER A 777 -49.16 4.71 28.61
CA SER A 777 -47.77 4.67 29.04
C SER A 777 -47.29 3.23 29.18
N GLY A 778 -46.74 2.66 28.11
CA GLY A 778 -46.06 1.36 28.16
C GLY A 778 -44.57 1.51 28.47
N ARG A 779 -44.09 0.95 29.59
CA ARG A 779 -42.69 0.51 29.70
C ARG A 779 -42.60 -0.83 28.97
N TRP A 780 -41.80 -0.90 27.93
CA TRP A 780 -41.58 -2.13 27.17
C TRP A 780 -40.53 -3.00 27.88
N PRO A 781 -40.88 -4.17 28.45
CA PRO A 781 -39.91 -5.00 29.16
C PRO A 781 -39.01 -5.71 28.16
N MET A 782 -37.70 -5.43 28.21
CA MET A 782 -36.71 -6.19 27.45
C MET A 782 -36.39 -7.51 28.14
N SER A 783 -36.86 -8.63 27.58
CA SER A 783 -36.49 -9.97 28.02
C SER A 783 -35.15 -10.40 27.42
N ARG A 784 -34.10 -10.53 28.25
CA ARG A 784 -32.82 -11.13 27.82
C ARG A 784 -32.97 -12.66 27.69
N SER A 785 -33.04 -13.18 26.48
CA SER A 785 -32.71 -14.58 26.20
C SER A 785 -31.18 -14.73 26.16
N ARG A 786 -30.62 -15.69 26.93
CA ARG A 786 -29.28 -16.21 26.62
C ARG A 786 -29.48 -17.29 25.56
N GLY A 787 -28.98 -17.06 24.36
CA GLY A 787 -29.07 -18.03 23.27
C GLY A 787 -28.46 -19.37 23.66
N ARG A 788 -29.30 -20.39 23.91
CA ARG A 788 -28.86 -21.79 23.87
C ARG A 788 -28.79 -22.18 22.40
N ARG A 789 -27.63 -22.68 21.94
CA ARG A 789 -27.49 -23.31 20.62
C ARG A 789 -28.57 -24.38 20.45
N SER A 790 -29.59 -24.10 19.63
CA SER A 790 -30.61 -25.06 19.26
C SER A 790 -30.06 -25.98 18.18
N LYS A 791 -29.82 -27.25 18.51
CA LYS A 791 -29.67 -28.28 17.47
C LYS A 791 -30.97 -28.35 16.68
N SER A 792 -30.87 -28.26 15.36
CA SER A 792 -31.99 -28.38 14.43
C SER A 792 -32.76 -29.68 14.65
N SER A 793 -34.05 -29.60 14.96
CA SER A 793 -34.97 -30.73 14.88
C SER A 793 -35.66 -30.70 13.52
N ALA A 794 -35.56 -31.79 12.76
CA ALA A 794 -36.19 -31.91 11.46
C ALA A 794 -37.72 -31.81 11.56
N SER A 795 -38.32 -31.13 10.59
CA SER A 795 -39.76 -31.06 10.39
C SER A 795 -40.29 -32.37 9.82
N SER A 796 -41.29 -32.97 10.46
CA SER A 796 -42.24 -33.88 9.81
C SER A 796 -43.67 -33.51 10.19
N GLU A 797 -44.58 -33.65 9.24
CA GLU A 797 -45.93 -33.12 9.31
C GLU A 797 -46.86 -33.95 10.21
N ARG A 798 -47.92 -33.32 10.74
CA ARG A 798 -49.02 -34.02 11.42
C ARG A 798 -49.96 -34.59 10.35
N SER A 799 -50.54 -35.78 10.48
CA SER A 799 -51.70 -36.08 11.35
C SER A 799 -52.36 -37.42 10.87
N PRO A 800 -53.49 -37.91 11.43
CA PRO A 800 -53.61 -38.49 12.77
C PRO A 800 -54.42 -39.82 12.82
N SER A 801 -54.13 -40.74 13.77
CA SER A 801 -55.16 -41.71 14.24
C SER A 801 -54.80 -42.48 15.52
N SER A 802 -55.77 -42.53 16.45
CA SER A 802 -56.07 -43.63 17.40
C SER A 802 -54.97 -44.29 18.26
N SER A 803 -55.08 -44.07 19.57
CA SER A 803 -54.78 -45.02 20.67
C SER A 803 -55.54 -46.37 20.52
N PRO A 804 -55.23 -47.48 21.27
CA PRO A 804 -54.65 -47.46 22.63
C PRO A 804 -53.74 -48.64 23.11
N SER A 805 -53.18 -48.44 24.31
CA SER A 805 -53.00 -49.43 25.41
C SER A 805 -51.90 -50.51 25.44
N SER A 806 -51.60 -50.93 26.68
CA SER A 806 -50.88 -52.14 27.16
C SER A 806 -49.34 -52.26 27.06
N SER A 807 -48.68 -51.83 28.14
CA SER A 807 -47.85 -52.67 29.03
C SER A 807 -46.91 -53.78 28.47
N THR A 808 -45.59 -53.53 28.52
CA THR A 808 -44.53 -54.24 29.31
C THR A 808 -44.54 -55.78 29.52
N PRO A 809 -43.40 -56.44 29.90
CA PRO A 809 -41.97 -56.26 29.52
C PRO A 809 -41.16 -57.61 29.48
N ARG A 810 -39.81 -57.54 29.47
CA ARG A 810 -38.77 -58.63 29.67
C ARG A 810 -38.54 -59.53 28.44
N SER A 811 -37.35 -60.07 28.15
CA SER A 811 -36.13 -60.40 28.96
C SER A 811 -34.81 -60.02 28.22
N ARG A 812 -33.76 -59.44 28.83
CA ARG A 812 -32.66 -60.04 29.66
C ARG A 812 -31.76 -61.08 28.90
N PRO A 813 -30.44 -61.23 29.24
CA PRO A 813 -29.37 -60.24 29.50
C PRO A 813 -27.93 -60.71 29.04
N ARG A 814 -26.85 -60.03 29.56
CA ARG A 814 -25.39 -60.39 29.57
C ARG A 814 -24.57 -59.95 28.33
N ARG A 815 -23.56 -59.07 28.49
CA ARG A 815 -22.16 -59.23 29.00
C ARG A 815 -21.26 -60.08 28.08
N ALA A 816 -20.00 -59.73 27.75
CA ALA A 816 -19.23 -58.47 27.84
C ALA A 816 -17.84 -58.62 27.17
N ARG A 817 -17.30 -57.56 26.53
CA ARG A 817 -15.86 -57.32 26.18
C ARG A 817 -15.19 -58.34 25.19
N PRO A 818 -13.96 -58.10 24.69
CA PRO A 818 -13.42 -56.86 24.08
C PRO A 818 -12.54 -57.07 22.78
N VAL A 819 -12.32 -55.99 22.02
CA VAL A 819 -11.06 -55.58 21.33
C VAL A 819 -10.34 -56.52 20.31
N SER A 820 -10.40 -56.10 19.02
CA SER A 820 -9.34 -56.17 17.96
C SER A 820 -8.99 -57.54 17.28
N PRO A 821 -8.14 -57.58 16.22
CA PRO A 821 -8.46 -57.13 14.84
C PRO A 821 -7.98 -58.14 13.74
N GLU A 822 -8.18 -57.83 12.44
CA GLU A 822 -7.29 -58.09 11.26
C GLU A 822 -7.98 -58.44 9.89
N ARG A 823 -7.34 -57.93 8.81
CA ARG A 823 -7.08 -58.54 7.47
C ARG A 823 -8.19 -58.88 6.42
N CYS A 824 -8.08 -58.13 5.30
CA CYS A 824 -7.77 -58.59 3.92
C CYS A 824 -8.76 -59.41 3.02
N ARG A 825 -8.87 -58.91 1.77
CA ARG A 825 -9.24 -59.58 0.49
C ARG A 825 -10.71 -60.06 0.34
N GLY A 826 -11.34 -60.01 -0.83
CA GLY A 826 -10.93 -59.44 -2.13
C GLY A 826 -11.83 -59.89 -3.30
N SER A 827 -11.47 -59.46 -4.53
CA SER A 827 -11.92 -59.95 -5.86
C SER A 827 -13.41 -59.87 -6.29
N CYS A 828 -13.65 -59.29 -7.46
CA CYS A 828 -14.05 -60.09 -8.64
C CYS A 828 -13.65 -59.41 -9.98
N CYS A 829 -13.49 -60.22 -11.03
CA CYS A 829 -13.02 -59.86 -12.39
C CYS A 829 -14.23 -59.87 -13.38
N PRO A 830 -14.14 -59.54 -14.70
CA PRO A 830 -13.16 -60.08 -15.67
C PRO A 830 -12.66 -59.17 -16.84
N ARG A 831 -11.55 -59.61 -17.50
CA ARG A 831 -11.14 -59.57 -18.95
C ARG A 831 -11.83 -58.52 -19.88
N GLY A 832 -11.19 -57.75 -20.77
CA GLY A 832 -9.84 -57.71 -21.40
C GLY A 832 -9.98 -57.04 -22.82
N THR A 833 -8.99 -56.84 -23.72
CA THR A 833 -7.52 -57.05 -23.71
C THR A 833 -6.86 -56.38 -24.96
N ARG A 834 -5.58 -55.95 -24.88
CA ARG A 834 -4.63 -55.50 -25.96
C ARG A 834 -4.76 -54.10 -26.59
N GLY A 835 -3.62 -53.44 -26.80
CA GLY A 835 -3.42 -52.46 -27.91
C GLY A 835 -2.44 -51.31 -27.63
N ALA A 836 -1.17 -51.47 -28.02
CA ALA A 836 -0.09 -50.48 -27.86
C ALA A 836 -0.20 -49.20 -28.72
N GLY A 837 0.58 -48.16 -28.37
CA GLY A 837 1.11 -47.20 -29.35
C GLY A 837 0.87 -45.70 -29.06
N ALA A 838 1.95 -44.94 -28.96
CA ALA A 838 2.01 -43.50 -29.28
C ALA A 838 2.82 -43.34 -30.60
N PRO A 839 3.05 -42.13 -31.17
CA PRO A 839 2.46 -40.81 -30.92
C PRO A 839 1.94 -40.14 -32.24
N GLY A 840 1.52 -38.86 -32.20
CA GLY A 840 1.77 -37.94 -33.34
C GLY A 840 0.62 -37.04 -33.83
N ALA A 841 0.87 -35.73 -33.72
CA ALA A 841 0.68 -34.67 -34.73
C ALA A 841 -0.70 -34.28 -35.31
N ASP A 842 -0.81 -32.96 -35.47
CA ASP A 842 -1.47 -32.19 -36.54
C ASP A 842 -3.00 -32.12 -36.71
N SER A 843 -3.47 -30.91 -36.36
CA SER A 843 -4.13 -29.95 -37.27
C SER A 843 -5.66 -29.85 -37.31
N ALA A 844 -6.06 -28.57 -37.32
CA ALA A 844 -7.16 -27.96 -38.04
C ALA A 844 -8.63 -28.35 -37.72
N THR A 845 -9.38 -27.29 -37.35
CA THR A 845 -10.78 -27.01 -37.76
C THR A 845 -11.81 -28.14 -37.65
N THR A 846 -12.87 -27.92 -36.87
CA THR A 846 -14.18 -27.47 -37.39
C THR A 846 -15.12 -27.12 -36.23
N GLU A 847 -16.05 -26.21 -36.47
CA GLU A 847 -17.14 -25.79 -35.59
C GLU A 847 -17.91 -26.97 -34.95
N ARG A 848 -18.37 -26.77 -33.70
CA ARG A 848 -19.76 -27.05 -33.30
C ARG A 848 -20.07 -26.49 -31.90
N ARG A 849 -21.13 -25.68 -31.81
CA ARG A 849 -21.89 -25.49 -30.57
C ARG A 849 -22.49 -26.83 -30.13
N PRO A 850 -22.80 -26.99 -28.83
CA PRO A 850 -24.22 -27.06 -28.50
C PRO A 850 -24.64 -26.14 -27.35
N CYS A 851 -25.95 -25.95 -27.22
CA CYS A 851 -26.60 -25.18 -26.17
C CYS A 851 -26.76 -25.98 -24.87
N GLY A 852 -26.99 -25.25 -23.76
CA GLY A 852 -27.48 -25.79 -22.49
C GLY A 852 -26.38 -26.38 -21.59
N SER A 853 -26.55 -26.40 -20.26
CA SER A 853 -27.63 -25.86 -19.43
C SER A 853 -27.20 -25.96 -17.96
N ALA A 854 -27.66 -25.02 -17.12
CA ALA A 854 -27.84 -25.12 -15.66
C ALA A 854 -26.90 -26.06 -14.86
N CYS A 855 -26.02 -25.43 -14.07
CA CYS A 855 -25.89 -25.68 -12.62
C CYS A 855 -25.61 -24.33 -11.96
#